data_AF-M3UIP6-F1
#
_entry.id   AF-M3UIP6-F1
#
_cell.length_a   1.000
_cell.length_b   1.000
_cell.length_c   1.000
_cell.angle_alpha   90.00
_cell.angle_beta   90.00
_cell.angle_gamma   90.00
#
_symmetry.space_group_name_H-M   'P 1'
#
loop_
_entity.id
_entity.type
_entity.pdbx_description
1 polymer ?
#
loop_
_entity_poly.entity_id
_entity_poly.type
_entity_poly.pdbx_seq_one_letter_code
_entity_poly.pdbx_strand_id
1 'polypeptide(L)'
;MTGTITERPRAHSVAIRKPRLVEEAVDVALPESDEVVNVVEETLPDASPTPEPAVEPADPVVEEPVDLALPVEPVAEQAAGSAQEATPEADSDPEPAPQPRPKPGGIRRAPALDGLRGIAVLSVVVYHLFGDVMRGGYLGVDIFFVLSGFLITSLLVREFGAGGRVSLNGFWTRRARRILPASVAVLVVSSAVAGLIGGDVAVKLKEQFFSSLLFVNNWVQIAQSQSYFAETTPRIFMHYWSLAIEEQFYVIWPLMFLGVMVLTRKLEIRRRLLVAAAIATVLGLASAAAMALLHDPAADPSRVYFGSDTHLFGLLAGAALALVITAPASDAVDSWPLRRSPEVAKWLGLIVAPVAFVGLIVMLFVLPDTASATYRGGLLVACLLTTVLVHNAVREEGPIPTVLSNRALRWFGARSFSLYLWHWPAFIFTRELINGSGIDATHTMPGWMVGVIAAAVSVGLSELSYRWIETPFRRLGFRGVLTAVGASARRVAPLAGVAAVLAVVMLAGSALGSSPSKSALEQQLDDLAEMQRQANEAPAVVLPPKPSRELPTGPEVTAVGDSVMLASSQALRRRLPGIYIDAEVSRHYSGGEGVLADLLANDKMREFVVLGFGTNGQAFPGQLNRIVRMLGPDRKVVLVVPFGPVDGIPQAADQVLRYVKRKPNVYLAPWCSIAAANPADLGADGVHPVGPGLRLYADAVEQGLRQAVRGERDPNITCPL
;
A
#
# COMPACT_ATOMS: atom_id res chain seq x y z
N MET A 1 42.92 44.11 -38.45
CA MET A 1 44.31 44.39 -38.05
C MET A 1 44.44 43.97 -36.59
N THR A 2 44.97 42.75 -36.35
CA THR A 2 46.26 42.45 -35.67
C THR A 2 46.17 42.57 -34.14
N GLY A 3 46.47 41.58 -33.29
CA GLY A 3 46.97 40.19 -33.40
C GLY A 3 46.74 39.50 -32.03
N THR A 4 46.41 38.21 -31.95
CA THR A 4 47.30 37.03 -31.77
C THR A 4 48.47 37.20 -30.78
N ILE A 5 48.33 36.62 -29.57
CA ILE A 5 49.39 35.84 -28.90
C ILE A 5 48.78 34.59 -28.25
N THR A 6 49.39 33.47 -28.60
CA THR A 6 49.23 32.09 -28.15
C THR A 6 49.92 31.83 -26.81
N GLU A 7 49.34 31.00 -25.94
CA GLU A 7 50.11 30.00 -25.18
C GLU A 7 49.19 28.85 -24.69
N ARG A 8 49.68 27.63 -24.82
CA ARG A 8 49.04 26.33 -24.52
C ARG A 8 49.81 25.68 -23.34
N PRO A 9 49.37 24.53 -22.79
CA PRO A 9 48.91 24.38 -21.41
C PRO A 9 49.96 23.79 -20.45
N ARG A 10 49.81 24.05 -19.14
CA ARG A 10 50.51 23.29 -18.08
C ARG A 10 49.66 22.11 -17.61
N ALA A 11 50.21 20.91 -17.82
CA ALA A 11 49.73 19.66 -17.27
C ALA A 11 50.04 19.59 -15.77
N HIS A 12 49.03 19.29 -14.95
CA HIS A 12 49.22 18.80 -13.60
C HIS A 12 48.98 17.29 -13.58
N SER A 13 50.09 16.55 -13.55
CA SER A 13 50.18 15.13 -13.24
C SER A 13 49.79 14.90 -11.78
N VAL A 14 48.65 14.25 -11.54
CA VAL A 14 48.33 13.64 -10.24
C VAL A 14 48.56 12.14 -10.38
N ALA A 15 49.63 11.66 -9.75
CA ALA A 15 49.96 10.26 -9.64
C ALA A 15 48.96 9.56 -8.70
N ILE A 16 48.12 8.69 -9.26
CA ILE A 16 47.25 7.79 -8.47
C ILE A 16 48.06 6.55 -8.12
N ARG A 17 48.36 6.39 -6.82
CA ARG A 17 48.90 5.16 -6.23
C ARG A 17 47.84 4.06 -6.31
N LYS A 18 48.19 2.93 -6.96
CA LYS A 18 47.47 1.65 -6.85
C LYS A 18 47.61 1.09 -5.43
N PRO A 19 46.55 0.59 -4.79
CA PRO A 19 46.65 -0.42 -3.75
C PRO A 19 46.50 -1.83 -4.35
N ARG A 20 47.36 -2.73 -3.85
CA ARG A 20 47.45 -4.17 -4.12
C ARG A 20 46.12 -4.89 -3.91
N LEU A 21 45.76 -5.74 -4.86
CA LEU A 21 44.87 -6.88 -4.66
C LEU A 21 45.58 -7.90 -3.75
N VAL A 22 44.91 -8.32 -2.68
CA VAL A 22 45.26 -9.50 -1.90
C VAL A 22 44.21 -10.55 -2.27
N GLU A 23 44.64 -11.58 -2.99
CA GLU A 23 43.91 -12.83 -3.17
C GLU A 23 43.97 -13.60 -1.86
N GLU A 24 42.81 -13.87 -1.25
CA GLU A 24 42.65 -14.93 -0.26
C GLU A 24 41.69 -15.96 -0.86
N ALA A 25 42.28 -17.06 -1.32
CA ALA A 25 41.61 -18.30 -1.64
C ALA A 25 41.25 -19.01 -0.33
N VAL A 26 39.98 -19.35 -0.17
CA VAL A 26 39.52 -20.25 0.90
C VAL A 26 38.89 -21.46 0.21
N ASP A 27 39.72 -22.50 0.09
CA ASP A 27 39.31 -23.89 -0.11
C ASP A 27 38.57 -24.35 1.15
N VAL A 28 37.32 -24.81 1.01
CA VAL A 28 36.69 -25.68 2.01
C VAL A 28 36.02 -26.83 1.27
N ALA A 29 36.64 -28.00 1.44
CA ALA A 29 36.19 -29.30 1.03
C ALA A 29 34.90 -29.72 1.76
N LEU A 30 34.03 -30.41 1.01
CA LEU A 30 32.90 -31.19 1.49
C LEU A 30 33.39 -32.39 2.34
N PRO A 31 32.60 -32.84 3.33
CA PRO A 31 32.57 -34.24 3.70
C PRO A 31 31.20 -34.86 3.37
N GLU A 32 31.25 -35.94 2.60
CA GLU A 32 30.24 -36.99 2.58
C GLU A 32 30.13 -37.61 3.98
N SER A 33 28.91 -37.94 4.41
CA SER A 33 28.68 -39.12 5.26
C SER A 33 27.22 -39.56 5.15
N ASP A 34 27.08 -40.80 4.69
CA ASP A 34 25.95 -41.69 4.93
C ASP A 34 25.67 -41.81 6.44
N GLU A 35 24.39 -41.83 6.84
CA GLU A 35 23.88 -42.93 7.65
C GLU A 35 22.35 -42.94 7.69
N VAL A 36 21.81 -44.02 7.14
CA VAL A 36 20.44 -44.47 7.24
C VAL A 36 20.27 -45.18 8.58
N VAL A 37 19.31 -44.76 9.40
CA VAL A 37 18.82 -45.59 10.52
C VAL A 37 17.32 -45.75 10.42
N ASN A 38 16.92 -46.95 9.99
CA ASN A 38 15.61 -47.53 10.20
C ASN A 38 15.40 -47.80 11.68
N VAL A 39 14.20 -47.50 12.21
CA VAL A 39 13.66 -48.25 13.35
C VAL A 39 12.21 -48.64 13.02
N VAL A 40 12.02 -49.94 13.07
CA VAL A 40 10.81 -50.69 12.77
C VAL A 40 9.88 -50.70 14.00
N GLU A 41 8.60 -50.73 13.67
CA GLU A 41 7.39 -50.99 14.44
C GLU A 41 7.47 -52.30 15.27
N GLU A 42 6.99 -52.29 16.52
CA GLU A 42 6.51 -53.52 17.15
C GLU A 42 5.35 -53.27 18.13
N THR A 43 4.48 -54.27 18.15
CA THR A 43 3.06 -54.30 18.49
C THR A 43 2.72 -54.65 19.95
N LEU A 44 1.52 -54.20 20.36
CA LEU A 44 0.56 -54.58 21.44
C LEU A 44 0.72 -55.95 22.16
N PRO A 45 0.17 -56.11 23.41
CA PRO A 45 -1.21 -56.61 23.52
C PRO A 45 -2.11 -56.04 24.66
N ASP A 46 -3.38 -56.14 24.33
CA ASP A 46 -4.69 -56.12 25.02
C ASP A 46 -4.82 -56.60 26.49
N ALA A 47 -5.75 -55.97 27.26
CA ALA A 47 -6.64 -56.62 28.25
C ALA A 47 -7.61 -55.60 28.93
N SER A 48 -8.92 -55.80 28.74
CA SER A 48 -10.04 -55.26 29.57
C SER A 48 -10.39 -56.25 30.72
N PRO A 49 -11.48 -56.16 31.53
CA PRO A 49 -12.48 -55.09 31.82
C PRO A 49 -12.85 -54.89 33.35
N THR A 50 -13.57 -53.78 33.66
CA THR A 50 -14.67 -53.54 34.69
C THR A 50 -14.49 -53.93 36.19
N PRO A 51 -15.27 -53.42 37.20
CA PRO A 51 -16.67 -52.95 37.15
C PRO A 51 -17.12 -51.73 37.98
N GLU A 52 -18.33 -51.26 37.67
CA GLU A 52 -19.22 -50.38 38.45
C GLU A 52 -19.97 -51.19 39.53
N PRO A 53 -20.58 -50.57 40.58
CA PRO A 53 -22.05 -50.50 40.57
C PRO A 53 -22.75 -49.35 41.38
N ALA A 54 -24.03 -49.12 40.99
CA ALA A 54 -25.27 -48.86 41.77
C ALA A 54 -25.66 -47.43 42.30
N VAL A 55 -26.51 -46.69 41.54
CA VAL A 55 -28.02 -46.59 41.60
C VAL A 55 -28.67 -46.77 43.00
N GLU A 56 -29.59 -45.97 43.62
CA GLU A 56 -30.84 -45.21 43.27
C GLU A 56 -31.34 -44.45 44.56
N PRO A 57 -32.57 -43.85 44.73
CA PRO A 57 -33.63 -43.34 43.81
C PRO A 57 -34.29 -41.95 44.19
N ALA A 58 -35.01 -41.36 43.19
CA ALA A 58 -36.38 -40.75 43.15
C ALA A 58 -36.90 -39.81 44.30
N ASP A 59 -37.80 -38.82 44.18
CA ASP A 59 -38.74 -38.23 43.18
C ASP A 59 -39.49 -37.06 43.93
N PRO A 60 -40.59 -36.41 43.48
CA PRO A 60 -41.11 -36.01 42.15
C PRO A 60 -41.41 -34.47 42.09
N VAL A 61 -41.88 -33.82 41.02
CA VAL A 61 -43.31 -33.69 40.61
C VAL A 61 -43.43 -32.69 39.42
N VAL A 62 -43.94 -33.21 38.30
CA VAL A 62 -45.08 -32.77 37.43
C VAL A 62 -45.00 -31.47 36.60
N GLU A 63 -44.87 -31.72 35.28
CA GLU A 63 -45.67 -31.30 34.10
C GLU A 63 -46.14 -29.84 33.86
N GLU A 64 -45.67 -29.33 32.69
CA GLU A 64 -46.27 -28.55 31.58
C GLU A 64 -47.79 -28.19 31.55
N PRO A 65 -48.33 -27.35 30.60
CA PRO A 65 -47.73 -26.69 29.41
C PRO A 65 -48.10 -25.19 29.15
N VAL A 66 -47.33 -24.57 28.23
CA VAL A 66 -47.67 -23.70 27.08
C VAL A 66 -48.97 -22.84 27.11
N ASP A 67 -48.87 -21.51 26.92
CA ASP A 67 -49.40 -20.82 25.71
C ASP A 67 -49.00 -19.33 25.54
N LEU A 68 -49.02 -18.93 24.28
CA LEU A 68 -48.82 -17.62 23.64
C LEU A 68 -49.81 -16.52 24.10
N ALA A 69 -49.34 -15.26 24.21
CA ALA A 69 -50.01 -14.06 23.66
C ALA A 69 -49.33 -12.74 24.11
N LEU A 70 -49.08 -11.85 23.14
CA LEU A 70 -48.99 -10.39 23.35
C LEU A 70 -50.40 -9.86 23.71
N PRO A 71 -50.56 -8.79 24.51
CA PRO A 71 -50.90 -7.48 23.92
C PRO A 71 -50.43 -6.24 24.73
N VAL A 72 -50.03 -5.13 24.10
CA VAL A 72 -50.82 -3.89 23.86
C VAL A 72 -51.25 -3.16 25.15
N GLU A 73 -50.64 -2.01 25.43
CA GLU A 73 -51.19 -0.95 26.32
C GLU A 73 -52.53 -0.43 25.76
N PRO A 74 -53.53 0.03 26.56
CA PRO A 74 -53.48 1.41 27.09
C PRO A 74 -54.42 1.80 28.27
N VAL A 75 -54.27 3.08 28.67
CA VAL A 75 -55.27 4.01 29.27
C VAL A 75 -55.56 3.98 30.78
N ALA A 76 -55.04 5.03 31.43
CA ALA A 76 -55.64 6.03 32.32
C ALA A 76 -56.65 5.65 33.43
N GLU A 77 -56.40 6.19 34.62
CA GLU A 77 -57.45 6.73 35.47
C GLU A 77 -57.00 7.98 36.24
N GLN A 78 -57.91 8.94 36.32
CA GLN A 78 -57.79 10.32 36.78
C GLN A 78 -57.81 10.44 38.31
N ALA A 79 -57.19 11.50 38.83
CA ALA A 79 -57.73 12.23 39.98
C ALA A 79 -57.30 13.70 39.94
N ALA A 80 -58.29 14.58 40.12
CA ALA A 80 -58.28 16.01 39.89
C ALA A 80 -57.57 16.83 40.98
N GLY A 81 -57.20 18.08 40.66
CA GLY A 81 -56.99 19.11 41.69
C GLY A 81 -56.27 20.38 41.27
N SER A 82 -57.05 21.40 40.88
CA SER A 82 -56.75 22.85 40.89
C SER A 82 -55.83 23.43 39.81
N ALA A 83 -56.46 24.27 38.98
CA ALA A 83 -55.83 25.18 38.05
C ALA A 83 -55.36 26.46 38.78
N GLN A 84 -54.11 26.85 38.54
CA GLN A 84 -53.67 28.23 38.69
C GLN A 84 -52.78 28.56 37.49
N GLU A 85 -53.28 29.46 36.66
CA GLU A 85 -52.68 29.92 35.42
C GLU A 85 -51.39 30.71 35.73
N ALA A 86 -50.23 30.15 35.36
CA ALA A 86 -48.95 30.82 35.36
C ALA A 86 -48.23 30.54 34.02
N THR A 87 -47.66 31.62 33.48
CA THR A 87 -46.92 31.76 32.22
C THR A 87 -45.95 30.61 31.88
N PRO A 88 -45.74 30.27 30.59
CA PRO A 88 -44.80 29.21 30.19
C PRO A 88 -43.36 29.70 30.37
N GLU A 89 -42.72 29.25 31.44
CA GLU A 89 -41.28 29.34 31.64
C GLU A 89 -40.62 28.23 30.79
N ALA A 90 -39.62 28.62 30.01
CA ALA A 90 -38.93 27.75 29.07
C ALA A 90 -38.29 26.55 29.80
N ASP A 91 -38.64 25.36 29.33
CA ASP A 91 -38.10 24.07 29.74
C ASP A 91 -36.56 24.12 29.64
N SER A 92 -35.90 24.13 30.80
CA SER A 92 -34.45 24.05 30.91
C SER A 92 -33.99 22.68 30.46
N ASP A 93 -33.23 22.64 29.36
CA ASP A 93 -32.52 21.45 28.89
C ASP A 93 -31.87 20.71 30.07
N PRO A 94 -32.00 19.36 30.18
CA PRO A 94 -31.37 18.61 31.26
C PRO A 94 -29.86 18.78 31.19
N GLU A 95 -29.30 19.32 32.27
CA GLU A 95 -27.87 19.56 32.43
C GLU A 95 -27.08 18.26 32.14
N PRO A 96 -26.07 18.29 31.25
CA PRO A 96 -25.35 17.09 30.86
C PRO A 96 -24.65 16.50 32.08
N ALA A 97 -24.94 15.23 32.39
CA ALA A 97 -24.40 14.53 33.54
C ALA A 97 -22.86 14.70 33.64
N PRO A 98 -22.32 14.99 34.83
CA PRO A 98 -20.89 15.25 35.01
C PRO A 98 -20.07 14.04 34.56
N GLN A 99 -19.09 14.29 33.67
CA GLN A 99 -18.26 13.22 33.13
C GLN A 99 -17.46 12.54 34.25
N PRO A 100 -17.41 11.19 34.29
CA PRO A 100 -16.66 10.48 35.32
C PRO A 100 -15.18 10.83 35.23
N ARG A 101 -14.57 11.15 36.38
CA ARG A 101 -13.12 11.45 36.47
C ARG A 101 -12.32 10.27 35.89
N PRO A 102 -11.30 10.52 35.05
CA PRO A 102 -10.50 9.45 34.47
C PRO A 102 -9.84 8.62 35.58
N LYS A 103 -9.84 7.29 35.41
CA LYS A 103 -9.08 6.37 36.27
C LYS A 103 -7.60 6.79 36.35
N PRO A 104 -6.86 6.48 37.43
CA PRO A 104 -5.42 6.71 37.49
C PRO A 104 -4.73 6.19 36.22
N GLY A 105 -4.01 7.06 35.51
CA GLY A 105 -3.37 6.74 34.22
C GLY A 105 -4.24 6.92 32.95
N GLY A 106 -5.51 7.33 33.07
CA GLY A 106 -6.38 7.62 31.93
C GLY A 106 -6.11 8.98 31.27
N ILE A 107 -6.51 9.14 30.01
CA ILE A 107 -6.40 10.39 29.24
C ILE A 107 -7.80 11.02 29.06
N ARG A 108 -7.90 12.34 29.17
CA ARG A 108 -9.12 13.11 28.86
C ARG A 108 -9.48 12.96 27.37
N ARG A 109 -10.76 12.66 27.08
CA ARG A 109 -11.24 12.55 25.69
C ARG A 109 -11.33 13.94 25.06
N ALA A 110 -10.71 14.10 23.88
CA ALA A 110 -10.80 15.32 23.07
C ALA A 110 -11.58 15.02 21.77
N PRO A 111 -12.83 15.51 21.62
CA PRO A 111 -13.68 15.19 20.46
C PRO A 111 -13.06 15.60 19.12
N ALA A 112 -12.27 16.69 19.09
CA ALA A 112 -11.57 17.16 17.91
C ALA A 112 -10.55 16.14 17.35
N LEU A 113 -9.97 15.28 18.19
CA LEU A 113 -9.08 14.21 17.72
C LEU A 113 -9.85 13.13 16.94
N ASP A 114 -11.09 12.82 17.33
CA ASP A 114 -11.96 11.94 16.54
C ASP A 114 -12.32 12.64 15.22
N GLY A 115 -12.55 13.95 15.23
CA GLY A 115 -12.73 14.75 14.01
C GLY A 115 -11.57 14.66 13.02
N LEU A 116 -10.34 14.81 13.52
CA LEU A 116 -9.13 14.75 12.70
C LEU A 116 -8.92 13.34 12.10
N ARG A 117 -9.26 12.28 12.84
CA ARG A 117 -9.34 10.91 12.28
C ARG A 117 -10.38 10.78 11.18
N GLY A 118 -11.51 11.48 11.31
CA GLY A 118 -12.57 11.52 10.31
C GLY A 118 -12.06 12.11 9.00
N ILE A 119 -11.35 13.24 9.07
CA ILE A 119 -10.69 13.83 7.89
C ILE A 119 -9.70 12.83 7.29
N ALA A 120 -8.81 12.28 8.12
CA ALA A 120 -7.78 11.33 7.68
C ALA A 120 -8.35 10.14 6.90
N VAL A 121 -9.37 9.43 7.42
CA VAL A 121 -9.95 8.27 6.72
C VAL A 121 -10.71 8.69 5.46
N LEU A 122 -11.44 9.80 5.50
CA LEU A 122 -12.18 10.27 4.33
C LEU A 122 -11.23 10.64 3.20
N SER A 123 -10.10 11.29 3.51
CA SER A 123 -9.08 11.61 2.52
C SER A 123 -8.49 10.37 1.86
N VAL A 124 -8.16 9.33 2.66
CA VAL A 124 -7.67 8.04 2.13
C VAL A 124 -8.71 7.38 1.24
N VAL A 125 -9.96 7.32 1.68
CA VAL A 125 -11.04 6.69 0.91
C VAL A 125 -11.29 7.43 -0.40
N VAL A 126 -11.33 8.77 -0.37
CA VAL A 126 -11.56 9.57 -1.59
C VAL A 126 -10.42 9.38 -2.59
N TYR A 127 -9.17 9.38 -2.11
CA TYR A 127 -8.00 9.17 -2.96
C TYR A 127 -8.05 7.81 -3.68
N HIS A 128 -8.35 6.72 -2.98
CA HIS A 128 -8.39 5.40 -3.61
C HIS A 128 -9.60 5.18 -4.53
N LEU A 129 -10.76 5.79 -4.22
CA LEU A 129 -12.00 5.52 -4.95
C LEU A 129 -12.26 6.51 -6.10
N PHE A 130 -11.67 7.70 -6.05
CA PHE A 130 -11.93 8.79 -6.99
C PHE A 130 -10.66 9.46 -7.54
N GLY A 131 -9.47 8.93 -7.23
CA GLY A 131 -8.19 9.34 -7.81
C GLY A 131 -7.96 10.85 -7.79
N ASP A 132 -8.12 11.48 -8.96
CA ASP A 132 -7.82 12.88 -9.26
C ASP A 132 -8.53 13.92 -8.39
N VAL A 133 -9.65 13.56 -7.76
CA VAL A 133 -10.43 14.50 -6.93
C VAL A 133 -9.62 15.00 -5.73
N MET A 134 -8.82 14.13 -5.11
CA MET A 134 -8.03 14.45 -3.92
C MET A 134 -6.63 13.85 -4.06
N ARG A 135 -5.82 14.44 -4.94
CA ARG A 135 -4.48 13.98 -5.32
C ARG A 135 -3.53 13.75 -4.13
N GLY A 136 -3.72 14.49 -3.03
CA GLY A 136 -2.98 14.38 -1.77
C GLY A 136 -3.70 13.58 -0.69
N GLY A 137 -4.79 12.86 -0.99
CA GLY A 137 -5.58 12.18 0.04
C GLY A 137 -4.85 11.03 0.73
N TYR A 138 -3.78 10.50 0.13
CA TYR A 138 -2.84 9.55 0.77
C TYR A 138 -2.20 10.12 2.05
N LEU A 139 -2.07 11.45 2.19
CA LEU A 139 -1.58 12.11 3.41
C LEU A 139 -2.47 11.83 4.63
N GLY A 140 -3.68 11.32 4.45
CA GLY A 140 -4.51 10.86 5.55
C GLY A 140 -3.83 9.78 6.40
N VAL A 141 -2.94 8.97 5.81
CA VAL A 141 -2.13 7.99 6.56
C VAL A 141 -1.14 8.69 7.50
N ASP A 142 -0.46 9.74 7.04
CA ASP A 142 0.43 10.57 7.87
C ASP A 142 -0.31 11.24 9.03
N ILE A 143 -1.55 11.66 8.80
CA ILE A 143 -2.41 12.20 9.86
C ILE A 143 -2.66 11.13 10.94
N PHE A 144 -2.93 9.88 10.53
CA PHE A 144 -3.06 8.75 11.45
C PHE A 144 -1.78 8.46 12.21
N PHE A 145 -0.62 8.45 11.54
CA PHE A 145 0.68 8.23 12.18
C PHE A 145 0.95 9.24 13.31
N VAL A 146 0.74 10.54 13.06
CA VAL A 146 0.90 11.56 14.12
C VAL A 146 -0.07 11.34 15.28
N LEU A 147 -1.34 11.06 14.99
CA LEU A 147 -2.36 10.78 16.02
C LEU A 147 -2.02 9.53 16.85
N SER A 148 -1.56 8.47 16.19
CA SER A 148 -1.19 7.18 16.76
C SER A 148 0.01 7.33 17.70
N GLY A 149 1.08 7.97 17.23
CA GLY A 149 2.27 8.27 18.03
C GLY A 149 1.96 9.12 19.25
N PHE A 150 1.12 10.14 19.07
CA PHE A 150 0.68 11.01 20.16
C PHE A 150 -0.10 10.24 21.23
N LEU A 151 -1.15 9.51 20.84
CA LEU A 151 -2.05 8.87 21.81
C LEU A 151 -1.37 7.72 22.56
N ILE A 152 -0.59 6.88 21.87
CA ILE A 152 0.14 5.79 22.51
C ILE A 152 1.16 6.33 23.51
N THR A 153 1.92 7.33 23.12
CA THR A 153 2.95 7.89 24.00
C THR A 153 2.33 8.59 25.21
N SER A 154 1.21 9.28 25.02
CA SER A 154 0.47 9.91 26.12
C SER A 154 -0.02 8.89 27.14
N LEU A 155 -0.44 7.69 26.68
CA LEU A 155 -0.85 6.61 27.57
C LEU A 155 0.34 6.08 28.38
N LEU A 156 1.50 5.90 27.74
CA LEU A 156 2.74 5.49 28.41
C LEU A 156 3.17 6.49 29.48
N VAL A 157 3.12 7.79 29.17
CA VAL A 157 3.48 8.87 30.12
C VAL A 157 2.54 8.87 31.33
N ARG A 158 1.23 8.74 31.11
CA ARG A 158 0.22 8.72 32.19
C ARG A 158 0.31 7.45 33.04
N GLU A 159 0.51 6.29 32.44
CA GLU A 159 0.68 5.03 33.16
C GLU A 159 1.97 5.05 34.00
N PHE A 160 3.08 5.47 33.39
CA PHE A 160 4.36 5.57 34.09
C PHE A 160 4.33 6.58 35.23
N GLY A 161 3.74 7.76 35.01
CA GLY A 161 3.69 8.78 36.04
C GLY A 161 2.73 8.46 37.19
N ALA A 162 1.77 7.55 36.99
CA ALA A 162 0.89 7.09 38.06
C ALA A 162 1.48 5.98 38.94
N GLY A 163 2.30 5.08 38.37
CA GLY A 163 2.80 3.90 39.08
C GLY A 163 4.33 3.72 39.08
N GLY A 164 5.08 4.63 38.46
CA GLY A 164 6.52 4.49 38.22
C GLY A 164 6.89 3.33 37.27
N ARG A 165 5.90 2.69 36.65
CA ARG A 165 6.01 1.47 35.85
C ARG A 165 4.98 1.48 34.72
N VAL A 166 5.27 0.77 33.64
CA VAL A 166 4.31 0.48 32.56
C VAL A 166 4.10 -1.02 32.48
N SER A 167 2.85 -1.47 32.48
CA SER A 167 2.50 -2.87 32.20
C SER A 167 2.50 -3.11 30.70
N LEU A 168 3.63 -3.59 30.16
CA LEU A 168 3.75 -3.92 28.73
C LEU A 168 2.71 -4.94 28.29
N ASN A 169 2.47 -5.98 29.08
CA ASN A 169 1.42 -6.96 28.80
C ASN A 169 0.03 -6.30 28.76
N GLY A 170 -0.29 -5.44 29.74
CA GLY A 170 -1.55 -4.70 29.75
C GLY A 170 -1.69 -3.78 28.54
N PHE A 171 -0.61 -3.09 28.16
CA PHE A 171 -0.55 -2.22 27.00
C PHE A 171 -0.81 -2.99 25.69
N TRP A 172 -0.04 -4.05 25.42
CA TRP A 172 -0.19 -4.86 24.22
C TRP A 172 -1.51 -5.60 24.18
N THR A 173 -2.03 -6.09 25.32
CA THR A 173 -3.36 -6.70 25.39
C THR A 173 -4.46 -5.73 24.99
N ARG A 174 -4.41 -4.47 25.45
CA ARG A 174 -5.38 -3.43 25.06
C ARG A 174 -5.30 -3.12 23.56
N ARG A 175 -4.08 -3.10 23.00
CA ARG A 175 -3.86 -2.85 21.57
C ARG A 175 -4.34 -4.02 20.71
N ALA A 176 -3.98 -5.24 21.09
CA ALA A 176 -4.44 -6.48 20.46
C ALA A 176 -5.97 -6.56 20.40
N ARG A 177 -6.68 -6.24 21.50
CA ARG A 177 -8.16 -6.19 21.54
C ARG A 177 -8.79 -5.17 20.60
N ARG A 178 -8.06 -4.11 20.26
CA ARG A 178 -8.53 -3.05 19.37
C ARG A 178 -8.28 -3.37 17.90
N ILE A 179 -7.19 -4.09 17.59
CA ILE A 179 -6.68 -4.20 16.23
C ILE A 179 -6.90 -5.58 15.64
N LEU A 180 -6.43 -6.64 16.31
CA LEU A 180 -6.44 -8.00 15.78
C LEU A 180 -7.84 -8.49 15.36
N PRO A 181 -8.92 -8.29 16.14
CA PRO A 181 -10.22 -8.86 15.76
C PRO A 181 -10.74 -8.35 14.42
N ALA A 182 -10.70 -7.03 14.21
CA ALA A 182 -11.23 -6.44 12.97
C ALA A 182 -10.27 -6.64 11.80
N SER A 183 -8.95 -6.57 12.02
CA SER A 183 -7.97 -6.84 10.95
C SER A 183 -8.03 -8.28 10.47
N VAL A 184 -8.05 -9.26 11.38
CA VAL A 184 -8.16 -10.69 11.03
C VAL A 184 -9.49 -10.99 10.37
N ALA A 185 -10.60 -10.39 10.81
CA ALA A 185 -11.89 -10.57 10.18
C ALA A 185 -11.87 -10.11 8.71
N VAL A 186 -11.30 -8.94 8.42
CA VAL A 186 -11.15 -8.44 7.05
C VAL A 186 -10.26 -9.36 6.22
N LEU A 187 -9.12 -9.80 6.74
CA LEU A 187 -8.23 -10.76 6.06
C LEU A 187 -8.97 -12.04 5.69
N VAL A 188 -9.64 -12.68 6.65
CA VAL A 188 -10.34 -13.95 6.44
C VAL A 188 -11.51 -13.79 5.47
N VAL A 189 -12.39 -12.81 5.68
CA VAL A 189 -13.56 -12.62 4.81
C VAL A 189 -13.13 -12.24 3.40
N SER A 190 -12.15 -11.35 3.25
CA SER A 190 -11.71 -10.93 1.93
C SER A 190 -10.97 -12.04 1.19
N SER A 191 -10.20 -12.89 1.89
CA SER A 191 -9.61 -14.09 1.27
C SER A 191 -10.66 -15.09 0.81
N ALA A 192 -11.74 -15.28 1.58
CA ALA A 192 -12.87 -16.13 1.16
C ALA A 192 -13.54 -15.56 -0.10
N VAL A 193 -13.82 -14.25 -0.14
CA VAL A 193 -14.41 -13.58 -1.31
C VAL A 193 -13.48 -13.67 -2.52
N ALA A 194 -12.19 -13.46 -2.34
CA ALA A 194 -11.19 -13.61 -3.40
C ALA A 194 -11.18 -15.02 -4.01
N GLY A 195 -11.27 -16.05 -3.16
CA GLY A 195 -11.35 -17.43 -3.62
C GLY A 195 -12.63 -17.74 -4.40
N LEU A 196 -13.75 -17.10 -4.05
CA LEU A 196 -15.02 -17.24 -4.77
C LEU A 196 -15.01 -16.52 -6.13
N ILE A 197 -14.34 -15.36 -6.21
CA ILE A 197 -14.16 -14.62 -7.48
C ILE A 197 -13.18 -15.36 -8.40
N GLY A 198 -12.07 -15.87 -7.84
CA GLY A 198 -11.00 -16.53 -8.60
C GLY A 198 -10.13 -15.56 -9.40
N GLY A 199 -9.37 -16.10 -10.35
CA GLY A 199 -8.53 -15.32 -11.27
C GLY A 199 -7.41 -14.53 -10.59
N ASP A 200 -7.07 -13.38 -11.17
CA ASP A 200 -5.92 -12.57 -10.78
C ASP A 200 -6.07 -11.93 -9.39
N VAL A 201 -7.30 -11.79 -8.89
CA VAL A 201 -7.60 -11.31 -7.53
C VAL A 201 -7.04 -12.26 -6.46
N ALA A 202 -6.89 -13.55 -6.77
CA ALA A 202 -6.34 -14.54 -5.84
C ALA A 202 -4.81 -14.71 -5.94
N VAL A 203 -4.11 -13.96 -6.79
CA VAL A 203 -2.66 -14.10 -7.02
C VAL A 203 -1.86 -13.68 -5.79
N LYS A 204 -0.93 -14.54 -5.36
CA LYS A 204 -0.07 -14.35 -4.16
C LYS A 204 -0.86 -14.03 -2.89
N LEU A 205 -2.12 -14.47 -2.80
CA LEU A 205 -3.03 -14.21 -1.70
C LEU A 205 -2.47 -14.75 -0.39
N LYS A 206 -1.76 -15.89 -0.43
CA LYS A 206 -1.08 -16.48 0.72
C LYS A 206 -0.03 -15.53 1.30
N GLU A 207 0.85 -15.00 0.46
CA GLU A 207 1.89 -14.05 0.84
C GLU A 207 1.28 -12.74 1.34
N GLN A 208 0.25 -12.23 0.65
CA GLN A 208 -0.48 -11.03 1.07
C GLN A 208 -1.11 -11.22 2.47
N PHE A 209 -1.77 -12.36 2.71
CA PHE A 209 -2.44 -12.68 3.97
C PHE A 209 -1.45 -12.78 5.13
N PHE A 210 -0.42 -13.61 5.00
CA PHE A 210 0.52 -13.84 6.11
C PHE A 210 1.40 -12.63 6.39
N SER A 211 1.83 -11.90 5.35
CA SER A 211 2.59 -10.67 5.56
C SER A 211 1.76 -9.59 6.29
N SER A 212 0.46 -9.51 5.99
CA SER A 212 -0.48 -8.60 6.67
C SER A 212 -0.80 -9.05 8.09
N LEU A 213 -1.04 -10.35 8.30
CA LEU A 213 -1.29 -10.94 9.61
C LEU A 213 -0.11 -10.76 10.58
N LEU A 214 1.10 -10.89 10.06
CA LEU A 214 2.34 -10.76 10.82
C LEU A 214 2.86 -9.32 10.91
N PHE A 215 2.14 -8.34 10.34
CA PHE A 215 2.53 -6.92 10.31
C PHE A 215 3.92 -6.67 9.72
N VAL A 216 4.25 -7.39 8.65
CA VAL A 216 5.49 -7.23 7.84
C VAL A 216 5.18 -6.94 6.36
N ASN A 217 3.92 -6.67 6.05
CA ASN A 217 3.44 -6.43 4.69
C ASN A 217 4.24 -5.34 3.96
N ASN A 218 4.60 -4.25 4.64
CA ASN A 218 5.41 -3.18 4.06
C ASN A 218 6.78 -3.67 3.53
N TRP A 219 7.46 -4.57 4.26
CA TRP A 219 8.74 -5.13 3.84
C TRP A 219 8.61 -6.19 2.74
N VAL A 220 7.53 -6.98 2.77
CA VAL A 220 7.24 -7.94 1.69
C VAL A 220 6.95 -7.21 0.38
N GLN A 221 6.19 -6.10 0.43
CA GLN A 221 5.96 -5.27 -0.75
C GLN A 221 7.28 -4.67 -1.31
N ILE A 222 8.16 -4.18 -0.43
CA ILE A 222 9.50 -3.71 -0.83
C ILE A 222 10.31 -4.83 -1.51
N ALA A 223 10.36 -6.02 -0.89
CA ALA A 223 11.17 -7.13 -1.37
C ALA A 223 10.68 -7.70 -2.70
N GLN A 224 9.37 -7.61 -2.96
CA GLN A 224 8.76 -8.06 -4.21
C GLN A 224 8.71 -6.95 -5.28
N SER A 225 9.46 -5.84 -5.07
CA SER A 225 9.50 -4.67 -5.97
C SER A 225 8.11 -4.18 -6.38
N GLN A 226 7.20 -4.20 -5.41
CA GLN A 226 5.81 -3.84 -5.62
C GLN A 226 5.68 -2.33 -5.64
N SER A 227 5.32 -1.78 -6.81
CA SER A 227 4.89 -0.39 -6.88
C SER A 227 3.54 -0.25 -6.16
N TYR A 228 3.46 0.69 -5.22
CA TYR A 228 2.21 1.06 -4.55
C TYR A 228 1.23 1.77 -5.50
N PHE A 229 1.77 2.45 -6.51
CA PHE A 229 1.01 3.35 -7.39
C PHE A 229 0.71 2.73 -8.77
N ALA A 230 1.38 1.62 -9.15
CA ALA A 230 1.08 0.91 -10.40
C ALA A 230 0.05 -0.22 -10.20
N GLU A 231 -1.07 -0.14 -10.93
CA GLU A 231 -2.24 -1.02 -10.81
C GLU A 231 -2.19 -2.31 -11.66
N THR A 232 -1.02 -2.90 -11.92
CA THR A 232 -0.94 -4.00 -12.91
C THR A 232 -1.50 -5.34 -12.43
N THR A 233 -1.75 -5.52 -11.13
CA THR A 233 -2.41 -6.73 -10.58
C THR A 233 -3.21 -6.38 -9.32
N PRO A 234 -4.46 -6.84 -9.17
CA PRO A 234 -5.26 -6.56 -7.97
C PRO A 234 -4.60 -7.12 -6.70
N ARG A 235 -4.36 -6.25 -5.71
CA ARG A 235 -3.79 -6.64 -4.40
C ARG A 235 -4.70 -6.22 -3.26
N ILE A 236 -5.45 -7.17 -2.74
CA ILE A 236 -6.56 -6.94 -1.80
C ILE A 236 -6.07 -6.38 -0.45
N PHE A 237 -4.83 -6.67 -0.06
CA PHE A 237 -4.29 -6.27 1.26
C PHE A 237 -3.16 -5.26 1.18
N MET A 238 -2.95 -4.58 0.05
CA MET A 238 -1.80 -3.67 -0.08
C MET A 238 -1.80 -2.56 0.97
N HIS A 239 -2.96 -2.02 1.37
CA HIS A 239 -3.09 -0.96 2.36
C HIS A 239 -2.65 -1.36 3.78
N TYR A 240 -2.43 -2.65 4.06
CA TYR A 240 -1.92 -3.09 5.36
C TYR A 240 -0.48 -2.65 5.63
N TRP A 241 0.25 -2.12 4.64
CA TRP A 241 1.60 -1.59 4.84
C TRP A 241 1.67 -0.55 5.96
N SER A 242 0.68 0.35 6.05
CA SER A 242 0.71 1.43 7.03
C SER A 242 0.42 0.90 8.44
N LEU A 243 -0.52 -0.06 8.53
CA LEU A 243 -0.85 -0.75 9.76
C LEU A 243 0.36 -1.56 10.28
N ALA A 244 1.12 -2.17 9.36
CA ALA A 244 2.36 -2.87 9.71
C ALA A 244 3.38 -1.94 10.37
N ILE A 245 3.59 -0.74 9.81
CA ILE A 245 4.47 0.28 10.42
C ILE A 245 3.96 0.71 11.80
N GLU A 246 2.66 0.93 11.96
CA GLU A 246 2.07 1.28 13.26
C GLU A 246 2.29 0.18 14.31
N GLU A 247 2.04 -1.09 13.98
CA GLU A 247 2.22 -2.20 14.92
C GLU A 247 3.70 -2.41 15.29
N GLN A 248 4.61 -2.29 14.33
CA GLN A 248 6.05 -2.29 14.59
C GLN A 248 6.42 -1.18 15.59
N PHE A 249 5.87 0.02 15.43
CA PHE A 249 6.04 1.11 16.39
C PHE A 249 5.43 0.77 17.77
N TYR A 250 4.26 0.13 17.84
CA TYR A 250 3.64 -0.25 19.13
C TYR A 250 4.40 -1.35 19.89
N VAL A 251 5.22 -2.13 19.20
CA VAL A 251 6.14 -3.08 19.84
C VAL A 251 7.40 -2.37 20.31
N ILE A 252 8.06 -1.62 19.42
CA ILE A 252 9.40 -1.05 19.66
C ILE A 252 9.34 0.17 20.60
N TRP A 253 8.39 1.08 20.39
CA TRP A 253 8.37 2.37 21.09
C TRP A 253 8.18 2.25 22.61
N PRO A 254 7.27 1.43 23.16
CA PRO A 254 7.18 1.25 24.61
C PRO A 254 8.47 0.73 25.25
N LEU A 255 9.19 -0.15 24.57
CA LEU A 255 10.48 -0.67 25.02
C LEU A 255 11.55 0.43 25.04
N MET A 256 11.63 1.22 23.98
CA MET A 256 12.52 2.37 23.90
C MET A 256 12.20 3.42 24.97
N PHE A 257 10.92 3.78 25.14
CA PHE A 257 10.46 4.70 26.16
C PHE A 257 10.89 4.24 27.56
N LEU A 258 10.65 2.97 27.91
CA LEU A 258 11.08 2.41 29.19
C LEU A 258 12.59 2.38 29.34
N GLY A 259 13.33 2.03 28.28
CA GLY A 259 14.80 2.10 28.26
C GLY A 259 15.30 3.50 28.61
N VAL A 260 14.73 4.55 28.00
CA VAL A 260 15.06 5.94 28.34
C VAL A 260 14.69 6.25 29.79
N MET A 261 13.50 5.86 30.27
CA MET A 261 13.09 6.10 31.66
C MET A 261 14.03 5.44 32.69
N VAL A 262 14.58 4.26 32.37
CA VAL A 262 15.53 3.52 33.21
C VAL A 262 16.92 4.14 33.15
N LEU A 263 17.44 4.44 31.96
CA LEU A 263 18.77 5.02 31.77
C LEU A 263 18.86 6.44 32.36
N THR A 264 17.77 7.19 32.32
CA THR A 264 17.68 8.56 32.87
C THR A 264 17.10 8.59 34.29
N ARG A 265 17.09 7.46 35.02
CA ARG A 265 16.45 7.35 36.35
C ARG A 265 16.99 8.29 37.42
N LYS A 266 18.16 8.91 37.22
CA LYS A 266 18.75 9.91 38.13
C LYS A 266 18.18 11.32 37.89
N LEU A 267 17.52 11.56 36.77
CA LEU A 267 16.92 12.85 36.42
C LEU A 267 15.50 12.95 36.99
N GLU A 268 15.01 14.17 37.18
CA GLU A 268 13.60 14.44 37.42
C GLU A 268 12.74 14.01 36.23
N ILE A 269 11.48 13.59 36.48
CA ILE A 269 10.59 13.04 35.46
C ILE A 269 10.45 13.93 34.23
N ARG A 270 10.34 15.25 34.41
CA ARG A 270 10.26 16.21 33.30
C ARG A 270 11.48 16.16 32.40
N ARG A 271 12.68 16.09 32.97
CA ARG A 271 13.91 15.97 32.19
C ARG A 271 13.99 14.63 31.45
N ARG A 272 13.51 13.53 32.06
CA ARG A 272 13.44 12.22 31.38
C ARG A 272 12.54 12.29 30.14
N LEU A 273 11.37 12.90 30.27
CA LEU A 273 10.43 13.08 29.17
C LEU A 273 11.02 13.99 28.07
N LEU A 274 11.73 15.05 28.43
CA LEU A 274 12.43 15.91 27.45
C LEU A 274 13.56 15.18 26.73
N VAL A 275 14.32 14.32 27.42
CA VAL A 275 15.34 13.46 26.77
C VAL A 275 14.66 12.50 25.80
N ALA A 276 13.57 11.84 26.21
CA ALA A 276 12.79 10.98 25.31
C ALA A 276 12.24 11.77 24.10
N ALA A 277 11.79 13.02 24.30
CA ALA A 277 11.26 13.87 23.24
C ALA A 277 12.36 14.28 22.25
N ALA A 278 13.55 14.59 22.76
CA ALA A 278 14.73 14.87 21.94
C ALA A 278 15.13 13.65 21.10
N ILE A 279 15.14 12.45 21.69
CA ILE A 279 15.40 11.19 20.97
C ILE A 279 14.35 10.97 19.89
N ALA A 280 13.05 11.11 20.21
CA ALA A 280 11.98 10.99 19.23
C ALA A 280 12.15 11.97 18.06
N THR A 281 12.49 13.22 18.38
CA THR A 281 12.69 14.28 17.39
C THR A 281 13.88 13.98 16.48
N VAL A 282 15.02 13.58 17.04
CA VAL A 282 16.23 13.22 16.27
C VAL A 282 15.96 12.03 15.36
N LEU A 283 15.31 10.98 15.87
CA LEU A 283 14.95 9.82 15.06
C LEU A 283 13.93 10.16 13.97
N GLY A 284 12.97 11.04 14.26
CA GLY A 284 11.99 11.51 13.27
C GLY A 284 12.65 12.31 12.16
N LEU A 285 13.55 13.24 12.51
CA LEU A 285 14.32 13.99 11.52
C LEU A 285 15.26 13.09 10.71
N ALA A 286 15.89 12.08 11.34
CA ALA A 286 16.71 11.10 10.64
C ALA A 286 15.88 10.28 9.65
N SER A 287 14.66 9.86 10.02
CA SER A 287 13.75 9.14 9.14
C SER A 287 13.32 9.99 7.93
N ALA A 288 12.92 11.24 8.16
CA ALA A 288 12.56 12.17 7.09
C ALA A 288 13.75 12.50 6.17
N ALA A 289 14.95 12.68 6.74
CA ALA A 289 16.17 12.87 5.97
C ALA A 289 16.52 11.63 5.14
N ALA A 290 16.38 10.43 5.71
CA ALA A 290 16.57 9.17 4.98
C ALA A 290 15.62 9.07 3.78
N MET A 291 14.34 9.40 3.95
CA MET A 291 13.37 9.45 2.85
C MET A 291 13.82 10.43 1.75
N ALA A 292 14.17 11.65 2.12
CA ALA A 292 14.55 12.69 1.16
C ALA A 292 15.86 12.35 0.40
N LEU A 293 16.81 11.71 1.07
CA LEU A 293 18.12 11.33 0.51
C LEU A 293 18.05 10.05 -0.34
N LEU A 294 17.21 9.08 0.04
CA LEU A 294 17.05 7.82 -0.69
C LEU A 294 16.04 7.92 -1.84
N HIS A 295 15.23 8.98 -1.89
CA HIS A 295 14.28 9.19 -2.98
C HIS A 295 15.01 9.52 -4.29
N ASP A 296 14.86 8.61 -5.26
CA ASP A 296 15.25 8.83 -6.65
C ASP A 296 14.03 9.26 -7.48
N PRO A 297 14.00 10.50 -8.03
CA PRO A 297 12.91 10.95 -8.90
C PRO A 297 12.78 10.16 -10.20
N ALA A 298 13.79 9.36 -10.58
CA ALA A 298 13.78 8.53 -11.78
C ALA A 298 13.30 7.09 -11.52
N ALA A 299 13.02 6.71 -10.26
CA ALA A 299 12.61 5.37 -9.88
C ALA A 299 11.27 5.37 -9.12
N ASP A 300 10.67 4.19 -8.99
CA ASP A 300 9.47 3.99 -8.20
C ASP A 300 9.72 4.34 -6.71
N PRO A 301 8.89 5.20 -6.08
CA PRO A 301 9.14 5.68 -4.72
C PRO A 301 8.71 4.69 -3.62
N SER A 302 8.20 3.50 -3.96
CA SER A 302 7.57 2.60 -2.98
C SER A 302 8.54 2.13 -1.89
N ARG A 303 9.85 2.01 -2.17
CA ARG A 303 10.84 1.68 -1.14
C ARG A 303 10.89 2.72 -0.03
N VAL A 304 10.92 4.00 -0.38
CA VAL A 304 10.99 5.08 0.62
C VAL A 304 9.62 5.34 1.25
N TYR A 305 8.53 5.03 0.53
CA TYR A 305 7.17 5.16 1.05
C TYR A 305 6.79 4.04 2.03
N PHE A 306 7.13 2.78 1.76
CA PHE A 306 6.83 1.65 2.66
C PHE A 306 7.86 1.43 3.76
N GLY A 307 9.06 2.01 3.64
CA GLY A 307 10.14 1.79 4.59
C GLY A 307 9.80 2.32 5.97
N SER A 308 9.80 1.44 6.99
CA SER A 308 9.62 1.89 8.38
C SER A 308 10.77 2.81 8.81
N ASP A 309 11.94 2.68 8.20
CA ASP A 309 13.11 3.53 8.40
C ASP A 309 12.93 4.95 7.82
N THR A 310 12.22 5.07 6.70
CA THR A 310 12.01 6.32 5.97
C THR A 310 10.69 7.01 6.30
N HIS A 311 9.70 6.32 6.86
CA HIS A 311 8.35 6.86 7.08
C HIS A 311 7.92 6.98 8.56
N LEU A 312 8.84 6.80 9.53
CA LEU A 312 8.52 6.83 10.96
C LEU A 312 8.27 8.23 11.52
N PHE A 313 8.64 9.27 10.77
CA PHE A 313 8.68 10.66 11.26
C PHE A 313 7.32 11.17 11.75
N GLY A 314 6.19 10.75 11.16
CA GLY A 314 4.86 11.12 11.65
C GLY A 314 4.56 10.57 13.04
N LEU A 315 4.78 9.27 13.25
CA LEU A 315 4.64 8.59 14.54
C LEU A 315 5.53 9.24 15.60
N LEU A 316 6.78 9.55 15.25
CA LEU A 316 7.74 10.17 16.16
C LEU A 316 7.42 11.66 16.45
N ALA A 317 6.87 12.41 15.49
CA ALA A 317 6.41 13.78 15.73
C ALA A 317 5.25 13.80 16.73
N GLY A 318 4.28 12.89 16.58
CA GLY A 318 3.21 12.70 17.55
C GLY A 318 3.74 12.31 18.94
N ALA A 319 4.69 11.37 19.00
CA ALA A 319 5.31 10.94 20.24
C ALA A 319 6.10 12.06 20.94
N ALA A 320 6.87 12.84 20.18
CA ALA A 320 7.59 14.00 20.69
C ALA A 320 6.64 15.05 21.28
N LEU A 321 5.54 15.35 20.58
CA LEU A 321 4.50 16.23 21.09
C LEU A 321 3.93 15.71 22.42
N ALA A 322 3.54 14.43 22.46
CA ALA A 322 2.98 13.81 23.66
C ALA A 322 3.94 13.91 24.87
N LEU A 323 5.23 13.65 24.68
CA LEU A 323 6.23 13.73 25.75
C LEU A 323 6.40 15.15 26.31
N VAL A 324 6.15 16.17 25.49
CA VAL A 324 6.25 17.58 25.90
C VAL A 324 4.98 18.05 26.63
N ILE A 325 3.80 17.62 26.18
CA ILE A 325 2.53 18.22 26.64
C ILE A 325 1.70 17.36 27.60
N THR A 326 1.98 16.05 27.72
CA THR A 326 1.24 15.17 28.63
C THR A 326 1.75 15.34 30.06
N ALA A 327 0.85 15.56 31.02
CA ALA A 327 1.26 15.50 32.42
C ALA A 327 1.50 14.07 32.87
N PRO A 328 2.66 13.80 33.51
CA PRO A 328 2.90 12.51 34.15
C PRO A 328 2.08 12.33 35.44
N ALA A 329 1.73 13.40 36.15
CA ALA A 329 1.13 13.33 37.48
C ALA A 329 -0.24 12.60 37.49
N SER A 330 -0.40 11.60 38.35
CA SER A 330 -1.63 10.78 38.48
C SER A 330 -2.85 11.55 38.97
N ASP A 331 -2.62 12.56 39.78
CA ASP A 331 -3.58 13.42 40.48
C ASP A 331 -3.94 14.69 39.69
N ALA A 332 -3.23 14.96 38.58
CA ALA A 332 -3.60 16.03 37.68
C ALA A 332 -5.01 15.80 37.11
N VAL A 333 -5.91 16.74 37.40
CA VAL A 333 -7.31 16.75 36.95
C VAL A 333 -7.40 16.69 35.42
N ASP A 334 -6.44 17.32 34.73
CA ASP A 334 -6.28 17.27 33.28
C ASP A 334 -5.02 16.48 32.90
N SER A 335 -5.12 15.66 31.86
CA SER A 335 -3.99 14.91 31.29
C SER A 335 -3.05 15.79 30.45
N TRP A 336 -3.43 17.04 30.15
CA TRP A 336 -2.67 17.97 29.30
C TRP A 336 -2.34 19.35 29.95
N PRO A 337 -1.99 19.44 31.24
CA PRO A 337 -1.88 20.69 31.97
C PRO A 337 -0.52 21.33 31.71
N LEU A 338 -0.46 22.25 30.74
CA LEU A 338 0.63 23.22 30.68
C LEU A 338 0.01 24.61 30.63
N ARG A 339 0.21 25.40 31.69
CA ARG A 339 -0.12 26.82 31.72
C ARG A 339 0.89 27.55 30.84
N ARG A 340 0.52 27.81 29.58
CA ARG A 340 1.17 28.88 28.79
C ARG A 340 0.56 30.21 29.20
N SER A 341 1.26 31.31 28.90
CA SER A 341 0.62 32.61 29.02
C SER A 341 -0.64 32.62 28.15
N PRO A 342 -1.76 33.21 28.62
CA PRO A 342 -3.01 33.29 27.87
C PRO A 342 -2.81 33.85 26.46
N GLU A 343 -1.86 34.77 26.30
CA GLU A 343 -1.53 35.37 25.00
C GLU A 343 -0.93 34.36 24.01
N VAL A 344 0.02 33.51 24.45
CA VAL A 344 0.62 32.50 23.56
C VAL A 344 -0.42 31.45 23.15
N ALA A 345 -1.27 31.03 24.09
CA ALA A 345 -2.42 30.16 23.81
C ALA A 345 -3.36 30.78 22.75
N LYS A 346 -3.70 32.06 22.91
CA LYS A 346 -4.55 32.80 21.98
C LYS A 346 -3.96 32.87 20.56
N TRP A 347 -2.68 33.22 20.39
CA TRP A 347 -2.03 33.26 19.07
C TRP A 347 -1.95 31.88 18.41
N LEU A 348 -1.63 30.84 19.18
CA LEU A 348 -1.58 29.47 18.68
C LEU A 348 -2.96 28.99 18.20
N GLY A 349 -4.02 29.27 18.96
CA GLY A 349 -5.38 28.87 18.63
C GLY A 349 -6.03 29.70 17.50
N LEU A 350 -5.80 31.01 17.46
CA LEU A 350 -6.48 31.90 16.50
C LEU A 350 -5.78 32.04 15.14
N ILE A 351 -4.47 31.80 15.06
CA ILE A 351 -3.71 31.98 13.81
C ILE A 351 -3.00 30.71 13.40
N VAL A 352 -2.16 30.15 14.27
CA VAL A 352 -1.29 29.02 13.89
C VAL A 352 -2.11 27.78 13.54
N ALA A 353 -3.14 27.46 14.33
CA ALA A 353 -4.01 26.32 14.05
C ALA A 353 -4.85 26.49 12.77
N PRO A 354 -5.52 27.63 12.50
CA PRO A 354 -6.18 27.86 11.21
C PRO A 354 -5.25 27.81 10.00
N VAL A 355 -4.06 28.40 10.08
CA VAL A 355 -3.06 28.32 9.01
C VAL A 355 -2.62 26.89 8.78
N ALA A 356 -2.38 26.12 9.85
CA ALA A 356 -2.04 24.71 9.73
C ALA A 356 -3.17 23.87 9.14
N PHE A 357 -4.41 24.17 9.52
CA PHE A 357 -5.60 23.50 8.99
C PHE A 357 -5.74 23.77 7.49
N VAL A 358 -5.73 25.03 7.07
CA VAL A 358 -5.82 25.40 5.65
C VAL A 358 -4.65 24.83 4.86
N GLY A 359 -3.43 24.91 5.38
CA GLY A 359 -2.24 24.34 4.73
C GLY A 359 -2.39 22.84 4.51
N LEU A 360 -2.86 22.09 5.51
CA LEU A 360 -3.10 20.66 5.38
C LEU A 360 -4.19 20.36 4.34
N ILE A 361 -5.32 21.09 4.38
CA ILE A 361 -6.39 20.94 3.39
C ILE A 361 -5.89 21.23 1.97
N VAL A 362 -5.11 22.29 1.77
CA VAL A 362 -4.52 22.59 0.45
C VAL A 362 -3.63 21.45 -0.03
N MET A 363 -2.78 20.89 0.84
CA MET A 363 -1.92 19.76 0.48
C MET A 363 -2.73 18.51 0.06
N LEU A 364 -3.86 18.23 0.71
CA LEU A 364 -4.74 17.11 0.34
C LEU A 364 -5.27 17.20 -1.10
N PHE A 365 -5.39 18.39 -1.67
CA PHE A 365 -5.87 18.57 -3.04
C PHE A 365 -4.75 18.81 -4.07
N VAL A 366 -3.60 19.33 -3.65
CA VAL A 366 -2.59 19.88 -4.56
C VAL A 366 -1.30 19.06 -4.64
N LEU A 367 -0.97 18.25 -3.63
CA LEU A 367 0.31 17.53 -3.57
C LEU A 367 0.16 16.08 -4.09
N PRO A 368 0.44 15.79 -5.38
CA PRO A 368 0.35 14.43 -5.89
C PRO A 368 1.46 13.54 -5.32
N ASP A 369 1.14 12.28 -5.18
CA ASP A 369 2.04 11.16 -4.84
C ASP A 369 3.22 10.97 -5.80
N THR A 370 3.07 11.37 -7.06
CA THR A 370 4.13 11.30 -8.08
C THR A 370 5.13 12.46 -8.02
N ALA A 371 4.84 13.52 -7.24
CA ALA A 371 5.75 14.67 -7.15
C ALA A 371 6.97 14.35 -6.28
N SER A 372 8.17 14.66 -6.77
CA SER A 372 9.40 14.57 -5.96
C SER A 372 9.34 15.44 -4.69
N ALA A 373 8.59 16.54 -4.72
CA ALA A 373 8.35 17.39 -3.55
C ALA A 373 7.69 16.64 -2.39
N THR A 374 6.87 15.62 -2.68
CA THR A 374 6.20 14.77 -1.67
C THR A 374 7.23 14.09 -0.77
N TYR A 375 8.21 13.41 -1.37
CA TYR A 375 9.23 12.63 -0.66
C TYR A 375 10.40 13.47 -0.15
N ARG A 376 10.63 14.66 -0.70
CA ARG A 376 11.71 15.57 -0.27
C ARG A 376 11.33 16.52 0.87
N GLY A 377 10.13 16.39 1.42
CA GLY A 377 9.69 17.18 2.57
C GLY A 377 8.20 17.43 2.67
N GLY A 378 7.43 17.19 1.59
CA GLY A 378 5.98 17.33 1.60
C GLY A 378 5.31 16.52 2.71
N LEU A 379 5.62 15.23 2.81
CA LEU A 379 5.10 14.37 3.89
C LEU A 379 5.47 14.88 5.29
N LEU A 380 6.72 15.34 5.47
CA LEU A 380 7.18 15.93 6.73
C LEU A 380 6.36 17.19 7.08
N VAL A 381 6.13 18.07 6.12
CA VAL A 381 5.29 19.27 6.32
C VAL A 381 3.89 18.86 6.74
N ALA A 382 3.25 17.90 6.07
CA ALA A 382 1.92 17.40 6.45
C ALA A 382 1.89 16.87 7.90
N CYS A 383 2.92 16.13 8.31
CA CYS A 383 3.08 15.65 9.69
C CYS A 383 3.23 16.79 10.70
N LEU A 384 3.99 17.84 10.37
CA LEU A 384 4.18 19.01 11.24
C LEU A 384 2.89 19.83 11.38
N LEU A 385 2.17 20.06 10.27
CA LEU A 385 0.85 20.72 10.30
C LEU A 385 -0.14 19.91 11.15
N THR A 386 -0.16 18.58 10.97
CA THR A 386 -0.97 17.69 11.80
C THR A 386 -0.58 17.77 13.27
N THR A 387 0.71 17.83 13.58
CA THR A 387 1.19 17.95 14.97
C THR A 387 0.68 19.23 15.63
N VAL A 388 0.65 20.35 14.90
CA VAL A 388 0.01 21.60 15.35
C VAL A 388 -1.48 21.41 15.60
N LEU A 389 -2.19 20.74 14.69
CA LEU A 389 -3.63 20.47 14.85
C LEU A 389 -3.94 19.55 16.03
N VAL A 390 -3.12 18.52 16.27
CA VAL A 390 -3.25 17.63 17.44
C VAL A 390 -3.02 18.42 18.73
N HIS A 391 -1.99 19.28 18.75
CA HIS A 391 -1.74 20.17 19.88
C HIS A 391 -2.96 21.06 20.15
N ASN A 392 -3.51 21.71 19.12
CA ASN A 392 -4.66 22.58 19.24
C ASN A 392 -5.95 21.82 19.65
N ALA A 393 -6.17 20.63 19.10
CA ALA A 393 -7.33 19.79 19.37
C ALA A 393 -7.44 19.36 20.84
N VAL A 394 -6.31 19.07 21.51
CA VAL A 394 -6.33 18.74 22.95
C VAL A 394 -6.39 19.98 23.86
N ARG A 395 -6.02 21.15 23.32
CA ARG A 395 -6.09 22.43 24.04
C ARG A 395 -7.47 23.05 24.02
N GLU A 396 -8.28 22.72 23.01
CA GLU A 396 -9.63 23.26 22.83
C GLU A 396 -9.63 24.80 22.71
N GLU A 397 -8.56 25.36 22.13
CA GLU A 397 -8.36 26.80 21.93
C GLU A 397 -8.70 27.21 20.49
N GLY A 398 -9.48 28.29 20.31
CA GLY A 398 -9.82 28.83 19.00
C GLY A 398 -10.92 28.05 18.25
N PRO A 399 -11.14 28.32 16.95
CA PRO A 399 -12.30 27.80 16.21
C PRO A 399 -12.11 26.37 15.68
N ILE A 400 -10.87 25.93 15.46
CA ILE A 400 -10.58 24.63 14.82
C ILE A 400 -11.08 23.42 15.62
N PRO A 401 -10.92 23.35 16.96
CA PRO A 401 -11.45 22.23 17.73
C PRO A 401 -12.98 22.11 17.61
N THR A 402 -13.70 23.23 17.51
CA THR A 402 -15.15 23.26 17.29
C THR A 402 -15.52 22.69 15.91
N VAL A 403 -14.80 23.10 14.86
CA VAL A 403 -14.99 22.57 13.49
C VAL A 403 -14.74 21.07 13.46
N LEU A 404 -13.62 20.62 14.03
CA LEU A 404 -13.27 19.20 14.08
C LEU A 404 -14.24 18.38 14.95
N SER A 405 -14.88 19.00 15.95
CA SER A 405 -15.85 18.33 16.83
C SER A 405 -17.23 18.10 16.17
N ASN A 406 -17.38 18.41 14.88
CA ASN A 406 -18.58 18.15 14.10
C ASN A 406 -19.04 16.68 14.23
N ARG A 407 -20.37 16.46 14.36
CA ARG A 407 -20.96 15.13 14.56
C ARG A 407 -20.60 14.14 13.45
N ALA A 408 -20.60 14.56 12.19
CA ALA A 408 -20.26 13.71 11.05
C ALA A 408 -18.78 13.31 11.07
N LEU A 409 -17.87 14.28 11.24
CA LEU A 409 -16.43 13.98 11.30
C LEU A 409 -16.10 13.03 12.45
N ARG A 410 -16.69 13.23 13.63
CA ARG A 410 -16.53 12.29 14.76
C ARG A 410 -17.12 10.92 14.49
N TRP A 411 -18.22 10.83 13.74
CA TRP A 411 -18.84 9.56 13.37
C TRP A 411 -17.90 8.72 12.50
N PHE A 412 -17.31 9.35 11.48
CA PHE A 412 -16.28 8.73 10.64
C PHE A 412 -15.01 8.43 11.45
N GLY A 413 -14.58 9.36 12.30
CA GLY A 413 -13.43 9.20 13.17
C GLY A 413 -13.52 8.01 14.11
N ALA A 414 -14.70 7.77 14.69
CA ALA A 414 -14.94 6.63 15.56
C ALA A 414 -14.85 5.28 14.82
N ARG A 415 -15.14 5.27 13.50
CA ARG A 415 -15.13 4.09 12.61
C ARG A 415 -13.92 4.01 11.70
N SER A 416 -13.01 4.98 11.83
CA SER A 416 -11.88 5.18 10.92
C SER A 416 -11.07 3.90 10.72
N PHE A 417 -10.84 3.12 11.79
CA PHE A 417 -10.12 1.86 11.71
C PHE A 417 -10.86 0.83 10.84
N SER A 418 -12.12 0.50 11.17
CA SER A 418 -12.91 -0.43 10.36
C SER A 418 -13.10 0.06 8.91
N LEU A 419 -13.29 1.36 8.69
CA LEU A 419 -13.44 1.93 7.34
C LEU A 419 -12.13 1.82 6.54
N TYR A 420 -11.00 2.11 7.18
CA TYR A 420 -9.67 1.94 6.59
C TYR A 420 -9.41 0.48 6.19
N LEU A 421 -9.85 -0.50 6.99
CA LEU A 421 -9.62 -1.91 6.64
C LEU A 421 -10.47 -2.35 5.44
N TRP A 422 -11.74 -1.94 5.38
CA TRP A 422 -12.69 -2.42 4.36
C TRP A 422 -12.64 -1.67 3.03
N HIS A 423 -12.20 -0.41 3.01
CA HIS A 423 -12.35 0.41 1.80
C HIS A 423 -11.64 -0.16 0.56
N TRP A 424 -10.43 -0.66 0.75
CA TRP A 424 -9.61 -1.14 -0.36
C TRP A 424 -10.08 -2.50 -0.91
N PRO A 425 -10.32 -3.55 -0.09
CA PRO A 425 -10.94 -4.78 -0.57
C PRO A 425 -12.30 -4.54 -1.24
N ALA A 426 -13.14 -3.68 -0.65
CA ALA A 426 -14.44 -3.36 -1.22
C ALA A 426 -14.31 -2.71 -2.61
N PHE A 427 -13.35 -1.81 -2.79
CA PHE A 427 -13.05 -1.20 -4.08
C PHE A 427 -12.57 -2.23 -5.11
N ILE A 428 -11.59 -3.06 -4.76
CA ILE A 428 -11.05 -4.10 -5.65
C ILE A 428 -12.14 -5.08 -6.08
N PHE A 429 -12.94 -5.60 -5.15
CA PHE A 429 -14.02 -6.53 -5.49
C PHE A 429 -15.13 -5.88 -6.32
N THR A 430 -15.47 -4.62 -6.04
CA THR A 430 -16.48 -3.90 -6.84
C THR A 430 -15.99 -3.71 -8.28
N ARG A 431 -14.73 -3.32 -8.46
CA ARG A 431 -14.10 -3.19 -9.78
C ARG A 431 -14.06 -4.51 -10.52
N GLU A 432 -13.62 -5.59 -9.86
CA GLU A 432 -13.51 -6.90 -10.50
C GLU A 432 -14.87 -7.49 -10.88
N LEU A 433 -15.87 -7.41 -10.00
CA LEU A 433 -17.20 -7.94 -10.30
C LEU A 433 -17.90 -7.19 -11.43
N ILE A 434 -17.65 -5.89 -11.57
CA ILE A 434 -18.20 -5.08 -12.67
C ILE A 434 -17.45 -5.37 -13.97
N ASN A 435 -16.11 -5.39 -13.96
CA ASN A 435 -15.30 -5.58 -15.16
C ASN A 435 -15.25 -7.03 -15.65
N GLY A 436 -15.32 -8.02 -14.76
CA GLY A 436 -15.29 -9.46 -15.06
C GLY A 436 -16.64 -10.05 -15.49
N SER A 437 -17.71 -9.24 -15.51
CA SER A 437 -19.08 -9.71 -15.79
C SER A 437 -19.40 -9.98 -17.28
N GLY A 438 -18.44 -9.77 -18.19
CA GLY A 438 -18.65 -10.00 -19.63
C GLY A 438 -19.68 -9.06 -20.27
N ILE A 439 -20.06 -7.97 -19.59
CA ILE A 439 -20.83 -6.88 -20.18
C ILE A 439 -19.91 -6.20 -21.19
N ASP A 440 -20.33 -6.19 -22.46
CA ASP A 440 -19.56 -5.65 -23.59
C ASP A 440 -18.79 -4.37 -23.22
N ALA A 441 -17.54 -4.28 -23.68
CA ALA A 441 -16.63 -3.14 -23.49
C ALA A 441 -17.20 -1.78 -23.97
N THR A 442 -18.39 -1.77 -24.57
CA THR A 442 -19.17 -0.60 -24.96
C THR A 442 -19.99 0.01 -23.81
N HIS A 443 -20.18 -0.69 -22.69
CA HIS A 443 -20.97 -0.22 -21.52
C HIS A 443 -20.21 -0.37 -20.19
N THR A 444 -18.91 -0.07 -20.16
CA THR A 444 -18.17 0.03 -18.89
C THR A 444 -18.76 1.14 -18.01
N MET A 445 -19.15 0.81 -16.77
CA MET A 445 -19.60 1.82 -15.82
C MET A 445 -18.50 2.89 -15.63
N PRO A 446 -18.85 4.19 -15.63
CA PRO A 446 -17.91 5.25 -15.30
C PRO A 446 -17.22 4.98 -13.96
N GLY A 447 -15.90 5.21 -13.88
CA GLY A 447 -15.11 4.92 -12.67
C GLY A 447 -15.62 5.58 -11.39
N TRP A 448 -16.21 6.78 -11.50
CA TRP A 448 -16.84 7.46 -10.36
C TRP A 448 -18.06 6.69 -9.80
N MET A 449 -18.80 5.95 -10.63
CA MET A 449 -19.91 5.12 -10.16
C MET A 449 -19.40 3.91 -9.39
N VAL A 450 -18.33 3.28 -9.88
CA VAL A 450 -17.62 2.21 -9.15
C VAL A 450 -17.15 2.73 -7.80
N GLY A 451 -16.56 3.94 -7.77
CA GLY A 451 -16.16 4.63 -6.54
C GLY A 451 -17.33 4.87 -5.58
N VAL A 452 -18.49 5.32 -6.05
CA VAL A 452 -19.68 5.54 -5.19
C VAL A 452 -20.20 4.22 -4.61
N ILE A 453 -20.30 3.17 -5.42
CA ILE A 453 -20.75 1.84 -4.97
C ILE A 453 -19.76 1.29 -3.93
N ALA A 454 -18.46 1.33 -4.24
CA ALA A 454 -17.41 0.91 -3.32
C ALA A 454 -17.45 1.70 -2.01
N ALA A 455 -17.67 3.01 -2.05
CA ALA A 455 -17.81 3.84 -0.85
C ALA A 455 -19.01 3.40 0.01
N ALA A 456 -20.17 3.16 -0.60
CA ALA A 456 -21.37 2.71 0.10
C ALA A 456 -21.16 1.34 0.76
N VAL A 457 -20.57 0.39 0.03
CA VAL A 457 -20.21 -0.94 0.55
C VAL A 457 -19.21 -0.82 1.71
N SER A 458 -18.18 0.02 1.56
CA SER A 458 -17.15 0.25 2.58
C SER A 458 -17.73 0.81 3.86
N VAL A 459 -18.62 1.80 3.77
CA VAL A 459 -19.30 2.40 4.93
C VAL A 459 -20.22 1.39 5.60
N GLY A 460 -20.95 0.59 4.82
CA GLY A 460 -21.78 -0.50 5.32
C GLY A 460 -20.97 -1.53 6.11
N LEU A 461 -19.98 -2.16 5.46
CA LEU A 461 -19.10 -3.16 6.08
C LEU A 461 -18.34 -2.61 7.30
N SER A 462 -17.90 -1.36 7.22
CA SER A 462 -17.27 -0.67 8.35
C SER A 462 -18.19 -0.56 9.55
N GLU A 463 -19.48 -0.21 9.35
CA GLU A 463 -20.42 -0.11 10.46
C GLU A 463 -20.74 -1.47 11.09
N LEU A 464 -20.89 -2.52 10.27
CA LEU A 464 -21.10 -3.89 10.76
C LEU A 464 -19.89 -4.37 11.56
N SER A 465 -18.68 -4.20 11.00
CA SER A 465 -17.42 -4.54 11.66
C SER A 465 -17.20 -3.75 12.95
N TYR A 466 -17.46 -2.44 12.94
CA TYR A 466 -17.31 -1.59 14.11
C TYR A 466 -18.25 -2.00 15.25
N ARG A 467 -19.51 -2.30 14.94
CA ARG A 467 -20.54 -2.66 15.93
C ARG A 467 -20.36 -4.06 16.49
N TRP A 468 -20.05 -5.05 15.66
CA TRP A 468 -20.10 -6.46 16.05
C TRP A 468 -18.74 -7.14 16.18
N ILE A 469 -17.66 -6.52 15.69
CA ILE A 469 -16.30 -7.08 15.81
C ILE A 469 -15.44 -6.13 16.64
N GLU A 470 -15.23 -4.90 16.22
CA GLU A 470 -14.30 -4.00 16.89
C GLU A 470 -14.77 -3.64 18.32
N THR A 471 -16.02 -3.19 18.47
CA THR A 471 -16.54 -2.69 19.77
C THR A 471 -16.67 -3.77 20.85
N PRO A 472 -17.20 -4.97 20.57
CA PRO A 472 -17.32 -6.02 21.57
C PRO A 472 -15.95 -6.46 22.11
N PHE A 473 -14.98 -6.71 21.23
CA PHE A 473 -13.63 -7.10 21.66
C PHE A 473 -12.90 -5.97 22.39
N ARG A 474 -13.10 -4.71 21.96
CA ARG A 474 -12.55 -3.54 22.65
C ARG A 474 -13.09 -3.37 24.07
N ARG A 475 -14.40 -3.61 24.29
CA ARG A 475 -15.06 -3.39 25.59
C ARG A 475 -15.00 -4.59 26.52
N LEU A 476 -15.31 -5.79 26.02
CA LEU A 476 -15.41 -7.03 26.81
C LEU A 476 -14.07 -7.79 26.87
N GLY A 477 -13.18 -7.56 25.90
CA GLY A 477 -11.97 -8.35 25.71
C GLY A 477 -12.23 -9.75 25.16
N PHE A 478 -11.17 -10.45 24.76
CA PHE A 478 -11.27 -11.79 24.14
C PHE A 478 -12.08 -12.78 24.97
N ARG A 479 -11.75 -12.92 26.28
CA ARG A 479 -12.47 -13.83 27.17
C ARG A 479 -13.94 -13.44 27.35
N GLY A 480 -14.24 -12.15 27.51
CA GLY A 480 -15.61 -11.67 27.69
C GLY A 480 -16.50 -11.91 26.47
N VAL A 481 -15.95 -11.75 25.26
CA VAL A 481 -16.65 -12.09 24.02
C VAL A 481 -16.88 -13.60 23.94
N LEU A 482 -15.85 -14.43 24.19
CA LEU A 482 -15.98 -15.89 24.16
C LEU A 482 -17.03 -16.40 25.16
N THR A 483 -17.09 -15.83 26.37
CA THR A 483 -18.11 -16.17 27.36
C THR A 483 -19.51 -15.74 26.93
N ALA A 484 -19.66 -14.56 26.32
CA ALA A 484 -20.96 -14.07 25.85
C ALA A 484 -21.48 -14.92 24.67
N VAL A 485 -20.57 -15.32 23.76
CA VAL A 485 -20.88 -16.24 22.66
C VAL A 485 -21.22 -17.63 23.21
N GLY A 486 -20.43 -18.18 24.15
CA GLY A 486 -20.68 -19.49 24.75
C GLY A 486 -21.98 -19.56 25.57
N ALA A 487 -22.36 -18.48 26.25
CA ALA A 487 -23.65 -18.38 26.92
C ALA A 487 -24.82 -18.34 25.93
N SER A 488 -24.64 -17.66 24.80
CA SER A 488 -25.63 -17.59 23.72
C SER A 488 -25.72 -18.89 22.92
N ALA A 489 -24.60 -19.62 22.78
CA ALA A 489 -24.41 -20.90 22.10
C ALA A 489 -25.31 -22.03 22.63
N ARG A 490 -25.84 -21.88 23.85
CA ARG A 490 -26.80 -22.81 24.46
C ARG A 490 -28.23 -22.71 23.89
N ARG A 491 -28.48 -21.79 22.96
CA ARG A 491 -29.74 -21.69 22.18
C ARG A 491 -29.52 -22.31 20.78
N VAL A 492 -30.56 -22.54 19.97
CA VAL A 492 -30.43 -23.16 18.63
C VAL A 492 -29.96 -22.16 17.53
N ALA A 493 -30.36 -20.89 17.63
CA ALA A 493 -29.90 -19.78 16.75
C ALA A 493 -28.37 -19.55 16.58
N PRO A 494 -27.48 -19.77 17.58
CA PRO A 494 -26.02 -19.64 17.45
C PRO A 494 -25.32 -20.71 16.60
N LEU A 495 -25.91 -21.89 16.35
CA LEU A 495 -25.27 -22.94 15.55
C LEU A 495 -25.09 -22.52 14.09
N ALA A 496 -26.09 -21.85 13.50
CA ALA A 496 -26.00 -21.31 12.15
C ALA A 496 -24.91 -20.24 12.02
N GLY A 497 -24.76 -19.39 13.04
CA GLY A 497 -23.70 -18.37 13.08
C GLY A 497 -22.30 -18.99 13.16
N VAL A 498 -22.12 -20.01 14.01
CA VAL A 498 -20.85 -20.74 14.11
C VAL A 498 -20.53 -21.47 12.81
N ALA A 499 -21.51 -22.16 12.22
CA ALA A 499 -21.35 -22.83 10.93
C ALA A 499 -20.97 -21.85 9.80
N ALA A 500 -21.61 -20.67 9.75
CA ALA A 500 -21.27 -19.63 8.78
C ALA A 500 -19.82 -19.12 8.95
N VAL A 501 -19.38 -18.87 10.19
CA VAL A 501 -17.99 -18.47 10.46
C VAL A 501 -17.02 -19.56 10.05
N LEU A 502 -17.28 -20.83 10.39
CA LEU A 502 -16.44 -21.95 10.00
C LEU A 502 -16.38 -22.11 8.47
N ALA A 503 -17.51 -21.96 7.78
CA ALA A 503 -17.56 -22.01 6.32
C ALA A 503 -16.70 -20.89 5.70
N VAL A 504 -16.79 -19.66 6.20
CA VAL A 504 -15.95 -18.54 5.73
C VAL A 504 -14.46 -18.82 6.00
N VAL A 505 -14.11 -19.37 7.16
CA VAL A 505 -12.71 -19.74 7.49
C VAL A 505 -12.21 -20.86 6.57
N MET A 506 -13.02 -21.88 6.29
CA MET A 506 -12.67 -22.97 5.37
C MET A 506 -12.51 -22.46 3.94
N LEU A 507 -13.41 -21.58 3.47
CA LEU A 507 -13.29 -20.94 2.16
C LEU A 507 -12.01 -20.10 2.05
N ALA A 508 -11.69 -19.31 3.08
CA ALA A 508 -10.44 -18.56 3.14
C ALA A 508 -9.23 -19.50 3.13
N GLY A 509 -9.25 -20.57 3.92
CA GLY A 509 -8.17 -21.58 3.95
C GLY A 509 -7.96 -22.25 2.60
N SER A 510 -9.06 -22.60 1.91
CA SER A 510 -9.03 -23.15 0.55
C SER A 510 -8.43 -22.15 -0.43
N ALA A 511 -8.90 -20.89 -0.42
CA ALA A 511 -8.41 -19.84 -1.30
C ALA A 511 -6.91 -19.55 -1.12
N LEU A 512 -6.43 -19.59 0.13
CA LEU A 512 -5.01 -19.45 0.45
C LEU A 512 -4.19 -20.66 -0.03
N GLY A 513 -4.75 -21.87 0.07
CA GLY A 513 -4.11 -23.10 -0.39
C GLY A 513 -4.04 -23.23 -1.91
N SER A 514 -5.02 -22.69 -2.63
CA SER A 514 -5.10 -22.72 -4.10
C SER A 514 -4.66 -21.41 -4.76
N SER A 515 -4.04 -20.50 -4.01
CA SER A 515 -3.63 -19.18 -4.52
C SER A 515 -2.57 -19.32 -5.62
N PRO A 516 -2.79 -18.76 -6.83
CA PRO A 516 -1.80 -18.78 -7.89
C PRO A 516 -0.56 -17.95 -7.54
N SER A 517 0.63 -18.42 -7.92
CA SER A 517 1.88 -17.66 -7.72
C SER A 517 2.07 -16.54 -8.75
N LYS A 518 1.39 -16.63 -9.89
CA LYS A 518 1.48 -15.72 -11.05
C LYS A 518 0.09 -15.40 -11.58
N SER A 519 -0.06 -14.23 -12.17
CA SER A 519 -1.30 -13.88 -12.89
C SER A 519 -1.44 -14.70 -14.17
N ALA A 520 -2.66 -14.75 -14.72
CA ALA A 520 -2.92 -15.42 -16.00
C ALA A 520 -2.06 -14.81 -17.11
N LEU A 521 -1.90 -13.48 -17.12
CA LEU A 521 -1.04 -12.78 -18.07
C LEU A 521 0.44 -13.11 -17.86
N GLU A 522 0.94 -13.12 -16.62
CA GLU A 522 2.33 -13.50 -16.33
C GLU A 522 2.62 -14.92 -16.80
N GLN A 523 1.71 -15.87 -16.56
CA GLN A 523 1.87 -17.24 -17.01
C GLN A 523 1.90 -17.35 -18.54
N GLN A 524 1.02 -16.62 -19.24
CA GLN A 524 1.05 -16.56 -20.71
C GLN A 524 2.35 -15.96 -21.25
N LEU A 525 2.87 -14.91 -20.61
CA LEU A 525 4.12 -14.29 -21.01
C LEU A 525 5.32 -15.23 -20.80
N ASP A 526 5.34 -16.01 -19.72
CA ASP A 526 6.38 -17.02 -19.49
C ASP A 526 6.38 -18.10 -20.57
N ASP A 527 5.20 -18.60 -20.95
CA ASP A 527 5.05 -19.58 -22.03
C ASP A 527 5.54 -18.99 -23.36
N LEU A 528 5.24 -17.72 -23.65
CA LEU A 528 5.74 -17.00 -24.82
C LEU A 528 7.26 -16.81 -24.78
N ALA A 529 7.85 -16.54 -23.61
CA ALA A 529 9.30 -16.41 -23.45
C ALA A 529 10.00 -17.74 -23.73
N GLU A 530 9.41 -18.86 -23.30
CA GLU A 530 9.94 -20.18 -23.58
C GLU A 530 9.85 -20.53 -25.07
N MET A 531 8.69 -20.30 -25.70
CA MET A 531 8.55 -20.45 -27.15
C MET A 531 9.54 -19.57 -27.93
N GLN A 532 9.78 -18.35 -27.45
CA GLN A 532 10.76 -17.43 -28.03
C GLN A 532 12.18 -18.00 -27.95
N ARG A 533 12.60 -18.54 -26.79
CA ARG A 533 13.93 -19.15 -26.61
C ARG A 533 14.13 -20.30 -27.60
N GLN A 534 13.19 -21.24 -27.64
CA GLN A 534 13.24 -22.38 -28.56
C GLN A 534 13.32 -21.94 -30.03
N ALA A 535 12.55 -20.93 -30.40
CA ALA A 535 12.53 -20.43 -31.76
C ALA A 535 13.73 -19.53 -32.11
N ASN A 536 14.57 -19.13 -31.14
CA ASN A 536 15.87 -18.50 -31.39
C ASN A 536 16.99 -19.53 -31.60
N GLU A 537 16.81 -20.75 -31.07
CA GLU A 537 17.73 -21.88 -31.28
C GLU A 537 17.52 -22.58 -32.64
N ALA A 538 16.34 -22.39 -33.24
CA ALA A 538 16.04 -22.91 -34.57
C ALA A 538 16.99 -22.33 -35.65
N PRO A 539 17.49 -23.14 -36.61
CA PRO A 539 18.37 -22.66 -37.66
C PRO A 539 17.71 -21.53 -38.46
N ALA A 540 18.42 -20.41 -38.62
CA ALA A 540 17.95 -19.32 -39.46
C ALA A 540 17.82 -19.80 -40.91
N VAL A 541 16.61 -19.70 -41.47
CA VAL A 541 16.39 -19.96 -42.90
C VAL A 541 17.10 -18.87 -43.68
N VAL A 542 18.23 -19.22 -44.31
CA VAL A 542 18.99 -18.31 -45.17
C VAL A 542 18.22 -18.12 -46.48
N LEU A 543 17.60 -16.96 -46.63
CA LEU A 543 16.96 -16.58 -47.90
C LEU A 543 18.01 -15.95 -48.83
N PRO A 544 17.97 -16.24 -50.14
CA PRO A 544 18.89 -15.61 -51.09
C PRO A 544 18.70 -14.09 -51.15
N PRO A 545 19.79 -13.31 -51.31
CA PRO A 545 19.72 -11.87 -51.44
C PRO A 545 19.00 -11.48 -52.75
N LYS A 546 18.07 -10.52 -52.67
CA LYS A 546 17.45 -9.86 -53.84
C LYS A 546 17.48 -8.34 -53.62
N PRO A 547 17.69 -7.53 -54.67
CA PRO A 547 17.79 -6.07 -54.54
C PRO A 547 16.41 -5.38 -54.40
N SER A 548 16.43 -4.22 -53.74
CA SER A 548 15.34 -3.28 -53.39
C SER A 548 14.08 -3.88 -52.75
N ARG A 549 14.18 -4.28 -51.48
CA ARG A 549 12.99 -4.61 -50.66
C ARG A 549 12.53 -3.36 -49.90
N GLU A 550 11.23 -3.20 -49.72
CA GLU A 550 10.69 -2.14 -48.87
C GLU A 550 10.83 -2.43 -47.36
N LEU A 551 11.16 -3.68 -47.01
CA LEU A 551 11.31 -4.22 -45.66
C LEU A 551 12.53 -5.14 -45.60
N PRO A 552 13.28 -5.17 -44.49
CA PRO A 552 14.28 -6.20 -44.27
C PRO A 552 13.60 -7.57 -44.09
N THR A 553 14.34 -8.63 -44.38
CA THR A 553 13.95 -10.01 -44.07
C THR A 553 14.16 -10.31 -42.59
N GLY A 554 13.42 -11.28 -42.04
CA GLY A 554 13.57 -11.65 -40.63
C GLY A 554 15.03 -11.92 -40.21
N PRO A 555 15.84 -12.69 -40.97
CA PRO A 555 17.25 -12.93 -40.66
C PRO A 555 18.14 -11.68 -40.57
N GLU A 556 17.69 -10.52 -41.06
CA GLU A 556 18.41 -9.23 -40.99
C GLU A 556 18.01 -8.40 -39.75
N VAL A 557 17.01 -8.84 -38.99
CA VAL A 557 16.42 -8.10 -37.87
C VAL A 557 16.69 -8.78 -36.53
N THR A 558 17.23 -8.01 -35.58
CA THR A 558 17.30 -8.34 -34.14
C THR A 558 16.30 -7.45 -33.41
N ALA A 559 15.39 -8.03 -32.64
CA ALA A 559 14.45 -7.29 -31.79
C ALA A 559 14.73 -7.61 -30.33
N VAL A 560 14.94 -6.58 -29.51
CA VAL A 560 15.09 -6.72 -28.05
C VAL A 560 14.05 -5.84 -27.37
N GLY A 561 13.30 -6.39 -26.42
CA GLY A 561 12.20 -5.63 -25.82
C GLY A 561 11.72 -6.14 -24.48
N ASP A 562 10.63 -5.53 -24.03
CA ASP A 562 9.93 -5.85 -22.78
C ASP A 562 8.71 -6.74 -23.01
N SER A 563 7.81 -6.80 -22.02
CA SER A 563 6.62 -7.65 -22.02
C SER A 563 5.65 -7.35 -23.16
N VAL A 564 5.61 -6.12 -23.68
CA VAL A 564 4.72 -5.74 -24.80
C VAL A 564 5.23 -6.36 -26.12
N MET A 565 6.54 -6.33 -26.32
CA MET A 565 7.17 -7.05 -27.45
C MET A 565 7.00 -8.55 -27.29
N LEU A 566 7.14 -9.07 -26.07
CA LEU A 566 7.00 -10.49 -25.77
C LEU A 566 5.59 -10.99 -26.07
N ALA A 567 4.56 -10.27 -25.63
CA ALA A 567 3.16 -10.54 -25.97
C ALA A 567 2.95 -10.63 -27.49
N SER A 568 3.61 -9.74 -28.24
CA SER A 568 3.51 -9.63 -29.69
C SER A 568 4.50 -10.51 -30.47
N SER A 569 5.32 -11.31 -29.79
CA SER A 569 6.46 -12.04 -30.39
C SER A 569 6.02 -12.99 -31.52
N GLN A 570 4.91 -13.70 -31.36
CA GLN A 570 4.36 -14.58 -32.41
C GLN A 570 3.84 -13.79 -33.62
N ALA A 571 3.26 -12.61 -33.41
CA ALA A 571 2.82 -11.74 -34.50
C ALA A 571 4.03 -11.19 -35.27
N LEU A 572 5.09 -10.79 -34.57
CA LEU A 572 6.36 -10.38 -35.16
C LEU A 572 7.01 -11.50 -35.98
N ARG A 573 7.05 -12.73 -35.46
CA ARG A 573 7.59 -13.90 -36.20
C ARG A 573 6.78 -14.23 -37.44
N ARG A 574 5.45 -14.09 -37.40
CA ARG A 574 4.59 -14.25 -38.58
C ARG A 574 4.85 -13.18 -39.62
N ARG A 575 5.11 -11.94 -39.18
CA ARG A 575 5.39 -10.82 -40.10
C ARG A 575 6.78 -10.89 -40.70
N LEU A 576 7.77 -11.27 -39.90
CA LEU A 576 9.19 -11.34 -40.27
C LEU A 576 9.73 -12.74 -39.97
N PRO A 577 9.42 -13.76 -40.79
CA PRO A 577 9.93 -15.11 -40.57
C PRO A 577 11.45 -15.13 -40.47
N GLY A 578 11.99 -15.70 -39.38
CA GLY A 578 13.44 -15.74 -39.09
C GLY A 578 13.97 -14.56 -38.28
N ILE A 579 13.12 -13.63 -37.84
CA ILE A 579 13.49 -12.57 -36.87
C ILE A 579 14.03 -13.18 -35.57
N TYR A 580 15.11 -12.61 -35.05
CA TYR A 580 15.61 -12.90 -33.72
C TYR A 580 14.89 -11.98 -32.73
N ILE A 581 14.23 -12.54 -31.72
CA ILE A 581 13.51 -11.76 -30.72
C ILE A 581 14.01 -12.16 -29.34
N ASP A 582 14.46 -11.20 -28.55
CA ASP A 582 14.78 -11.36 -27.14
C ASP A 582 13.94 -10.35 -26.34
N ALA A 583 12.75 -10.77 -25.96
CA ALA A 583 11.83 -10.02 -25.11
C ALA A 583 11.57 -10.74 -23.78
N GLU A 584 11.37 -9.99 -22.70
CA GLU A 584 11.22 -10.53 -21.34
C GLU A 584 10.28 -9.67 -20.49
N VAL A 585 9.55 -10.34 -19.59
CA VAL A 585 8.67 -9.70 -18.61
C VAL A 585 9.48 -8.75 -17.72
N SER A 586 8.91 -7.58 -17.42
CA SER A 586 9.55 -6.57 -16.55
C SER A 586 10.90 -6.03 -17.04
N ARG A 587 11.32 -6.32 -18.29
CA ARG A 587 12.61 -5.83 -18.78
C ARG A 587 12.61 -4.31 -18.91
N HIS A 588 13.56 -3.69 -18.23
CA HIS A 588 13.90 -2.28 -18.37
C HIS A 588 15.10 -2.09 -19.32
N TYR A 589 15.35 -0.86 -19.80
CA TYR A 589 16.51 -0.52 -20.64
C TYR A 589 17.85 -1.03 -20.10
N SER A 590 18.00 -1.09 -18.76
CA SER A 590 19.23 -1.56 -18.11
C SER A 590 19.47 -3.06 -18.29
N GLY A 591 18.41 -3.87 -18.25
CA GLY A 591 18.51 -5.30 -18.59
C GLY A 591 18.77 -5.51 -20.08
N GLY A 592 18.11 -4.71 -20.93
CA GLY A 592 18.34 -4.73 -22.37
C GLY A 592 19.77 -4.38 -22.78
N GLU A 593 20.44 -3.47 -22.06
CA GLU A 593 21.83 -3.07 -22.34
C GLU A 593 22.80 -4.28 -22.24
N GLY A 594 22.59 -5.19 -21.28
CA GLY A 594 23.36 -6.43 -21.15
C GLY A 594 23.13 -7.40 -22.31
N VAL A 595 21.86 -7.66 -22.66
CA VAL A 595 21.50 -8.52 -23.81
C VAL A 595 22.12 -8.01 -25.11
N LEU A 596 22.07 -6.70 -25.36
CA LEU A 596 22.67 -6.09 -26.54
C LEU A 596 24.19 -6.24 -26.54
N ALA A 597 24.85 -6.06 -25.39
CA ALA A 597 26.29 -6.24 -25.24
C ALA A 597 26.70 -7.70 -25.52
N ASP A 598 25.95 -8.67 -25.00
CA ASP A 598 26.21 -10.09 -25.22
C ASP A 598 26.04 -10.49 -26.70
N LEU A 599 24.98 -10.00 -27.36
CA LEU A 599 24.76 -10.23 -28.78
C LEU A 599 25.87 -9.63 -29.66
N LEU A 600 26.38 -8.45 -29.30
CA LEU A 600 27.53 -7.82 -29.97
C LEU A 600 28.82 -8.61 -29.73
N ALA A 601 29.07 -9.05 -28.49
CA ALA A 601 30.27 -9.79 -28.13
C ALA A 601 30.36 -11.16 -28.82
N ASN A 602 29.22 -11.75 -29.17
CA ASN A 602 29.13 -13.05 -29.84
C ASN A 602 28.89 -12.96 -31.36
N ASP A 603 29.00 -11.77 -31.96
CA ASP A 603 28.75 -11.51 -33.40
C ASP A 603 27.36 -11.98 -33.88
N LYS A 604 26.36 -11.91 -33.00
CA LYS A 604 24.96 -12.27 -33.27
C LYS A 604 24.07 -11.07 -33.61
N MET A 605 24.59 -9.85 -33.50
CA MET A 605 23.84 -8.61 -33.72
C MET A 605 23.68 -8.29 -35.21
N ARG A 606 22.43 -8.28 -35.68
CA ARG A 606 22.06 -8.06 -37.10
C ARG A 606 22.04 -6.56 -37.47
N GLU A 607 21.82 -6.27 -38.76
CA GLU A 607 21.88 -4.90 -39.33
C GLU A 607 20.75 -3.99 -38.81
N PHE A 608 19.53 -4.53 -38.72
CA PHE A 608 18.36 -3.81 -38.23
C PHE A 608 18.09 -4.21 -36.78
N VAL A 609 18.05 -3.22 -35.88
CA VAL A 609 17.86 -3.44 -34.44
C VAL A 609 16.59 -2.74 -33.98
N VAL A 610 15.60 -3.51 -33.53
CA VAL A 610 14.34 -3.00 -32.96
C VAL A 610 14.43 -3.03 -31.44
N LEU A 611 14.21 -1.90 -30.79
CA LEU A 611 14.20 -1.76 -29.34
C LEU A 611 12.79 -1.41 -28.87
N GLY A 612 12.11 -2.35 -28.22
CA GLY A 612 10.78 -2.14 -27.65
C GLY A 612 10.82 -2.13 -26.13
N PHE A 613 11.24 -1.01 -25.57
CA PHE A 613 11.32 -0.78 -24.13
C PHE A 613 10.48 0.45 -23.76
N GLY A 614 10.29 0.64 -22.46
CA GLY A 614 9.71 1.85 -21.88
C GLY A 614 8.40 1.61 -21.15
N THR A 615 7.83 0.40 -21.27
CA THR A 615 6.69 -0.04 -20.46
C THR A 615 7.05 -0.15 -18.98
N ASN A 616 8.30 -0.53 -18.68
CA ASN A 616 8.82 -0.68 -17.30
C ASN A 616 9.62 0.56 -16.83
N GLY A 617 9.30 1.73 -17.37
CA GLY A 617 9.94 3.00 -17.03
C GLY A 617 10.89 3.54 -18.09
N GLN A 618 11.16 4.85 -17.98
CA GLN A 618 12.04 5.60 -18.87
C GLN A 618 13.51 5.22 -18.70
N ALA A 619 14.30 5.34 -19.77
CA ALA A 619 15.73 5.08 -19.70
C ALA A 619 16.42 6.08 -18.75
N PHE A 620 17.43 5.61 -18.01
CA PHE A 620 18.22 6.48 -17.14
C PHE A 620 18.96 7.57 -17.93
N PRO A 621 19.34 8.69 -17.28
CA PRO A 621 20.09 9.76 -17.93
C PRO A 621 21.30 9.24 -18.73
N GLY A 622 21.32 9.53 -20.03
CA GLY A 622 22.38 9.11 -20.94
C GLY A 622 22.36 7.65 -21.39
N GLN A 623 21.44 6.82 -20.89
CA GLN A 623 21.38 5.39 -21.20
C GLN A 623 21.05 5.11 -22.67
N LEU A 624 20.01 5.74 -23.23
CA LEU A 624 19.71 5.64 -24.68
C LEU A 624 20.93 6.03 -25.55
N ASN A 625 21.68 7.05 -25.13
CA ASN A 625 22.92 7.45 -25.81
C ASN A 625 24.02 6.40 -25.70
N ARG A 626 24.13 5.65 -24.59
CA ARG A 626 25.07 4.53 -24.47
C ARG A 626 24.66 3.37 -25.35
N ILE A 627 23.40 2.94 -25.28
CA ILE A 627 22.84 1.85 -26.09
C ILE A 627 23.07 2.10 -27.58
N VAL A 628 22.65 3.26 -28.10
CA VAL A 628 22.79 3.56 -29.54
C VAL A 628 24.26 3.71 -29.96
N ARG A 629 25.13 4.23 -29.08
CA ARG A 629 26.58 4.27 -29.38
C ARG A 629 27.19 2.87 -29.42
N MET A 630 26.75 1.97 -28.54
CA MET A 630 27.21 0.59 -28.49
C MET A 630 26.88 -0.17 -29.78
N LEU A 631 25.70 0.06 -30.34
CA LEU A 631 25.26 -0.57 -31.59
C LEU A 631 26.04 -0.09 -32.83
N GLY A 632 26.69 1.08 -32.74
CA GLY A 632 27.49 1.68 -33.80
C GLY A 632 26.66 2.47 -34.82
N PRO A 633 27.33 3.23 -35.71
CA PRO A 633 26.68 4.06 -36.71
C PRO A 633 26.12 3.28 -37.90
N ASP A 634 26.65 2.09 -38.17
CA ASP A 634 26.31 1.29 -39.36
C ASP A 634 24.97 0.57 -39.25
N ARG A 635 24.51 0.32 -38.01
CA ARG A 635 23.21 -0.33 -37.75
C ARG A 635 22.07 0.67 -37.76
N LYS A 636 20.91 0.22 -38.26
CA LYS A 636 19.67 0.99 -38.24
C LYS A 636 18.87 0.63 -37.00
N VAL A 637 18.62 1.62 -36.13
CA VAL A 637 17.93 1.40 -34.85
C VAL A 637 16.49 1.88 -34.95
N VAL A 638 15.53 1.03 -34.65
CA VAL A 638 14.10 1.36 -34.56
C VAL A 638 13.69 1.35 -33.10
N LEU A 639 13.26 2.49 -32.56
CA LEU A 639 12.72 2.60 -31.21
C LEU A 639 11.19 2.51 -31.28
N VAL A 640 10.60 1.56 -30.57
CA VAL A 640 9.14 1.50 -30.39
C VAL A 640 8.74 2.56 -29.37
N VAL A 641 7.75 3.39 -29.71
CA VAL A 641 7.19 4.37 -28.77
C VAL A 641 6.22 3.64 -27.84
N PRO A 642 6.53 3.51 -26.53
CA PRO A 642 5.70 2.75 -25.59
C PRO A 642 4.37 3.46 -25.32
N PHE A 643 3.36 2.71 -24.87
CA PHE A 643 2.03 3.22 -24.55
C PHE A 643 1.44 2.50 -23.36
N GLY A 644 0.70 3.26 -22.56
CA GLY A 644 -0.03 2.77 -21.42
C GLY A 644 -0.35 3.88 -20.44
N PRO A 645 -1.45 3.76 -19.68
CA PRO A 645 -1.84 4.74 -18.66
C PRO A 645 -1.02 4.62 -17.37
N VAL A 646 -0.07 3.67 -17.30
CA VAL A 646 0.73 3.40 -16.10
C VAL A 646 1.83 4.45 -15.93
N ASP A 647 2.05 4.88 -14.68
CA ASP A 647 3.09 5.83 -14.31
C ASP A 647 4.47 5.45 -14.88
N GLY A 648 5.12 6.43 -15.52
CA GLY A 648 6.44 6.27 -16.13
C GLY A 648 6.42 6.01 -17.64
N ILE A 649 5.37 5.37 -18.17
CA ILE A 649 5.24 5.08 -19.61
C ILE A 649 5.10 6.36 -20.44
N PRO A 650 4.25 7.34 -20.07
CA PRO A 650 4.17 8.63 -20.76
C PRO A 650 5.51 9.36 -20.86
N GLN A 651 6.29 9.35 -19.77
CA GLN A 651 7.60 9.99 -19.71
C GLN A 651 8.62 9.24 -20.57
N ALA A 652 8.57 7.90 -20.61
CA ALA A 652 9.39 7.08 -21.50
C ALA A 652 9.07 7.36 -22.98
N ALA A 653 7.79 7.46 -23.34
CA ALA A 653 7.35 7.78 -24.69
C ALA A 653 7.86 9.15 -25.14
N ASP A 654 7.69 10.19 -24.31
CA ASP A 654 8.23 11.53 -24.60
C ASP A 654 9.77 11.53 -24.70
N GLN A 655 10.45 10.74 -23.85
CA GLN A 655 11.90 10.58 -23.93
C GLN A 655 12.34 9.99 -25.29
N VAL A 656 11.66 8.95 -25.78
CA VAL A 656 11.94 8.33 -27.09
C VAL A 656 11.69 9.32 -28.23
N LEU A 657 10.55 10.02 -28.21
CA LEU A 657 10.19 11.02 -29.22
C LEU A 657 11.20 12.17 -29.29
N ARG A 658 11.69 12.67 -28.14
CA ARG A 658 12.71 13.71 -28.08
C ARG A 658 14.10 13.22 -28.51
N TYR A 659 14.43 11.96 -28.24
CA TYR A 659 15.74 11.39 -28.53
C TYR A 659 15.99 11.25 -30.03
N VAL A 660 15.01 10.73 -30.80
CA VAL A 660 15.16 10.48 -32.24
C VAL A 660 15.48 11.75 -33.03
N LYS A 661 14.95 12.90 -32.63
CA LYS A 661 15.21 14.21 -33.28
C LYS A 661 16.71 14.56 -33.35
N ARG A 662 17.57 13.93 -32.53
CA ARG A 662 19.00 14.26 -32.40
C ARG A 662 19.95 13.23 -33.01
N LYS A 663 19.45 12.13 -33.60
CA LYS A 663 20.28 10.97 -34.01
C LYS A 663 19.89 10.46 -35.39
N PRO A 664 20.75 10.56 -36.45
CA PRO A 664 20.39 10.31 -37.85
C PRO A 664 20.17 8.84 -38.26
N ASN A 665 20.64 7.86 -37.48
CA ASN A 665 20.45 6.42 -37.74
C ASN A 665 19.36 5.75 -36.86
N VAL A 666 18.51 6.55 -36.23
CA VAL A 666 17.43 6.08 -35.33
C VAL A 666 16.05 6.45 -35.88
N TYR A 667 15.13 5.49 -35.91
CA TYR A 667 13.78 5.60 -36.48
C TYR A 667 12.73 5.22 -35.42
N LEU A 668 11.46 5.52 -35.67
CA LEU A 668 10.36 5.29 -34.73
C LEU A 668 9.37 4.26 -35.25
N ALA A 669 9.00 3.32 -34.39
CA ALA A 669 7.82 2.48 -34.57
C ALA A 669 6.64 3.10 -33.79
N PRO A 670 5.53 3.49 -34.46
CA PRO A 670 4.46 4.31 -33.87
C PRO A 670 3.45 3.48 -33.07
N TRP A 671 3.93 2.60 -32.17
CA TRP A 671 3.04 1.79 -31.34
C TRP A 671 2.11 2.66 -30.50
N CYS A 672 2.61 3.76 -29.93
CA CYS A 672 1.77 4.61 -29.10
C CYS A 672 0.53 5.19 -29.80
N SER A 673 0.67 5.78 -30.99
CA SER A 673 -0.48 6.32 -31.71
C SER A 673 -1.46 5.23 -32.14
N ILE A 674 -0.94 4.05 -32.52
CA ILE A 674 -1.75 2.90 -32.92
C ILE A 674 -2.53 2.35 -31.73
N ALA A 675 -1.88 2.15 -30.58
CA ALA A 675 -2.50 1.65 -29.37
C ALA A 675 -3.57 2.61 -28.84
N ALA A 676 -3.27 3.91 -28.82
CA ALA A 676 -4.22 4.95 -28.40
C ALA A 676 -5.48 5.01 -29.28
N ALA A 677 -5.34 4.72 -30.58
CA ALA A 677 -6.47 4.67 -31.51
C ALA A 677 -7.30 3.39 -31.38
N ASN A 678 -6.78 2.34 -30.73
CA ASN A 678 -7.40 1.02 -30.63
C ASN A 678 -7.41 0.51 -29.17
N PRO A 679 -8.04 1.23 -28.22
CA PRO A 679 -8.02 0.86 -26.80
C PRO A 679 -8.70 -0.49 -26.52
N ALA A 680 -9.64 -0.92 -27.37
CA ALA A 680 -10.31 -2.22 -27.26
C ALA A 680 -9.39 -3.41 -27.58
N ASP A 681 -8.25 -3.15 -28.23
CA ASP A 681 -7.24 -4.15 -28.59
C ASP A 681 -6.11 -4.26 -27.54
N LEU A 682 -6.31 -3.67 -26.37
CA LEU A 682 -5.43 -3.75 -25.21
C LEU A 682 -6.10 -4.56 -24.09
N GLY A 683 -5.27 -5.21 -23.27
CA GLY A 683 -5.72 -5.93 -22.08
C GLY A 683 -6.33 -4.99 -21.04
N ALA A 684 -6.86 -5.58 -19.97
CA ALA A 684 -7.48 -4.83 -18.88
C ALA A 684 -6.51 -3.84 -18.18
N ASP A 685 -5.20 -4.04 -18.35
CA ASP A 685 -4.15 -3.14 -17.85
C ASP A 685 -3.93 -1.90 -18.75
N GLY A 686 -4.53 -1.85 -19.94
CA GLY A 686 -4.35 -0.77 -20.91
C GLY A 686 -2.93 -0.67 -21.49
N VAL A 687 -2.12 -1.73 -21.35
CA VAL A 687 -0.70 -1.76 -21.74
C VAL A 687 -0.44 -2.89 -22.74
N HIS A 688 -0.85 -4.12 -22.41
CA HIS A 688 -0.50 -5.28 -23.23
C HIS A 688 -1.48 -5.44 -24.40
N PRO A 689 -0.99 -5.60 -25.63
CA PRO A 689 -1.85 -5.88 -26.77
C PRO A 689 -2.53 -7.25 -26.63
N VAL A 690 -3.81 -7.31 -26.99
CA VAL A 690 -4.62 -8.54 -27.04
C VAL A 690 -5.36 -8.62 -28.37
N GLY A 691 -5.79 -9.82 -28.76
CA GLY A 691 -6.61 -10.00 -29.97
C GLY A 691 -5.96 -9.37 -31.23
N PRO A 692 -6.65 -8.44 -31.94
CA PRO A 692 -6.08 -7.72 -33.08
C PRO A 692 -4.83 -6.87 -32.75
N GLY A 693 -4.72 -6.36 -31.53
CA GLY A 693 -3.62 -5.51 -31.05
C GLY A 693 -2.25 -6.14 -31.20
N LEU A 694 -2.16 -7.47 -31.06
CA LEU A 694 -0.93 -8.24 -31.28
C LEU A 694 -0.38 -8.04 -32.70
N ARG A 695 -1.25 -7.98 -33.70
CA ARG A 695 -0.86 -7.73 -35.10
C ARG A 695 -0.54 -6.26 -35.34
N LEU A 696 -1.30 -5.36 -34.71
CA LEU A 696 -1.06 -3.92 -34.78
C LEU A 696 0.31 -3.51 -34.22
N TYR A 697 0.78 -4.18 -33.16
CA TYR A 697 2.15 -3.99 -32.67
C TYR A 697 3.19 -4.39 -33.73
N ALA A 698 3.00 -5.52 -34.40
CA ALA A 698 3.87 -5.94 -35.49
C ALA A 698 3.81 -4.98 -36.70
N ASP A 699 2.64 -4.41 -36.99
CA ASP A 699 2.47 -3.35 -37.99
C ASP A 699 3.28 -2.09 -37.64
N ALA A 700 3.27 -1.68 -36.36
CA ALA A 700 4.06 -0.56 -35.88
C ALA A 700 5.57 -0.79 -36.07
N VAL A 701 6.06 -1.98 -35.74
CA VAL A 701 7.47 -2.36 -35.94
C VAL A 701 7.83 -2.35 -37.43
N GLU A 702 6.97 -2.89 -38.29
CA GLU A 702 7.15 -2.84 -39.74
C GLU A 702 7.25 -1.40 -40.26
N GLN A 703 6.38 -0.48 -39.81
CA GLN A 703 6.45 0.92 -40.20
C GLN A 703 7.79 1.57 -39.82
N GLY A 704 8.33 1.24 -38.65
CA GLY A 704 9.66 1.68 -38.23
C GLY A 704 10.80 1.09 -39.09
N LEU A 705 10.69 -0.18 -39.48
CA LEU A 705 11.68 -0.83 -40.35
C LEU A 705 11.64 -0.29 -41.79
N ARG A 706 10.45 0.03 -42.33
CA ARG A 706 10.31 0.68 -43.65
C ARG A 706 11.03 2.04 -43.69
N GLN A 707 10.88 2.84 -42.62
CA GLN A 707 11.63 4.09 -42.46
C GLN A 707 13.14 3.84 -42.45
N ALA A 708 13.58 2.82 -41.69
CA ALA A 708 14.99 2.46 -41.59
C ALA A 708 15.63 2.07 -42.94
N VAL A 709 14.91 1.30 -43.76
CA VAL A 709 15.34 0.91 -45.11
C VAL A 709 15.40 2.11 -46.05
N ARG A 710 14.38 2.97 -46.03
CA ARG A 710 14.31 4.16 -46.91
C ARG A 710 15.29 5.25 -46.50
N GLY A 711 15.76 5.24 -45.24
CA GLY A 711 16.53 6.34 -44.68
C GLY A 711 15.68 7.59 -44.38
N GLU A 712 14.36 7.49 -44.51
CA GLU A 712 13.39 8.58 -44.37
C GLU A 712 12.62 8.40 -43.05
N ARG A 713 12.55 9.45 -42.25
CA ARG A 713 11.81 9.44 -40.98
C ARG A 713 10.44 10.03 -41.19
N ASP A 714 9.46 9.49 -40.49
CA ASP A 714 8.18 10.16 -40.35
C ASP A 714 8.23 11.17 -39.19
N PRO A 715 8.20 12.49 -39.45
CA PRO A 715 8.21 13.51 -38.41
C PRO A 715 6.86 13.62 -37.67
N ASN A 716 5.80 12.98 -38.19
CA ASN A 716 4.44 13.10 -37.67
C ASN A 716 4.08 12.00 -36.66
N ILE A 717 5.03 11.12 -36.31
CA ILE A 717 4.82 10.14 -35.25
C ILE A 717 4.69 10.89 -33.92
N THR A 718 3.47 10.92 -33.40
CA THR A 718 3.11 11.49 -32.11
C THR A 718 2.62 10.39 -31.16
N CYS A 719 2.50 10.75 -29.89
CA CYS A 719 1.91 9.92 -28.87
C CYS A 719 0.88 10.81 -28.17
N PRO A 720 -0.43 10.49 -28.22
CA PRO A 720 -1.43 11.19 -27.44
C PRO A 720 -1.21 10.79 -25.98
N LEU A 721 -0.42 11.62 -25.28
CA LEU A 721 -0.08 11.46 -23.88
C LEU A 721 -1.13 12.09 -22.97
#